data_AF-Q92674-F1
#
_entry.id   AF-Q92674-F1
#
_cell.length_a   1.000
_cell.length_b   1.000
_cell.length_c   1.000
_cell.angle_alpha   90.00
_cell.angle_beta   90.00
_cell.angle_gamma   90.00
#
_symmetry.space_group_name_H-M   'P 1'
#
loop_
_entity.id
_entity.type
_entity.pdbx_description
1 polymer ?
#
loop_
_entity_poly.entity_id
_entity_poly.type
_entity_poly.pdbx_seq_one_letter_code
_entity_poly.pdbx_strand_id
1 'polypeptide(L)'
;MSPQKRVKNVQAQNRTSQGSSSFQTTLSAWKVKQDPSNSKNISKHGQNNPVGDYEHADDQAEEDALQMAVGYFEKGPIKASQNKDKTLEKHLKTVENVAWKNGLASEEIDILLNIALSGKFGNAVNTRILKCMIPATVISEDSVVKAVSWLCVGKCSGSTKVLFYRWLVAMFDFIDRKEQINLLYGFFFASLQDDALCPYVCHLLYLLTKKENVKPFRVRKLLDLQAKMGMQPHLQALLSLYKFFAPALISVSLPVRKKIYFKNSENLWKTALLAVKQRNRGPSPEPLKLMLGPANVRPLKRKWNSLSVIPVLNSSSYTKECGKKEMSLSDCLNRSGSFPLEQLQSFPQLLQNIHCLELPSQMGSVLNNSLLLHYINCVRDEPVLLRFYYWLSQTLQEECIWYKVNNYEHGKEFTNFLDTIIRAECFLQEGFYSCEAFLYKSLPLWDGLCCRSQFLQLVSWIPFSSFSEVKPLLFDHLAQLFFTSTIYFKCSVLQSLKELLQNWLLWLSMDIHMKPVTNSPLETTLGGSMNSVSKLIHYVGWLSTTAMRLESNNTFLLHFILDFYEKVCDIYINYNLPLVVLFPPGIFYSALLSLDTSILNQLCFIMHRYRKNLTAAKKNELVQKTKSEFNFSSKTYQEFNHYLTSMVGCLWTSKPFGKGIYIDPEILEKTGVAEYKNSLNVVHHPSFLSYAVSFLLQESPEERTVNVSSIRGKKWSWYLDYLFSQGLQGLKLFIRSSVHHSSIPRAEGINCNNQY
;
A
#
# COMPACT_ATOMS: atom_id res chain seq x y z
N MET A 1 -6.70 15.22 -53.63
CA MET A 1 -6.94 16.40 -52.77
C MET A 1 -6.40 16.10 -51.39
N SER A 2 -5.19 16.55 -51.11
CA SER A 2 -4.47 16.23 -49.88
C SER A 2 -4.94 17.15 -48.74
N PRO A 3 -5.48 16.63 -47.63
CA PRO A 3 -5.94 17.45 -46.53
C PRO A 3 -4.74 17.96 -45.73
N GLN A 4 -4.64 19.28 -45.64
CA GLN A 4 -3.65 20.03 -44.87
C GLN A 4 -3.69 19.61 -43.39
N LYS A 5 -2.69 18.82 -42.96
CA LYS A 5 -2.44 18.53 -41.55
C LYS A 5 -1.91 19.80 -40.87
N ARG A 6 -2.76 20.45 -40.07
CA ARG A 6 -2.37 21.51 -39.13
C ARG A 6 -1.35 20.96 -38.13
N VAL A 7 -0.13 21.45 -38.25
CA VAL A 7 0.97 21.28 -37.30
C VAL A 7 0.62 22.05 -36.03
N LYS A 8 0.18 21.36 -34.97
CA LYS A 8 0.14 21.91 -33.62
C LYS A 8 1.46 21.58 -32.93
N ASN A 9 2.31 22.59 -32.84
CA ASN A 9 3.54 22.60 -32.03
C ASN A 9 3.17 22.38 -30.56
N VAL A 10 3.29 21.14 -30.08
CA VAL A 10 3.33 20.84 -28.65
C VAL A 10 4.80 20.88 -28.24
N GLN A 11 5.16 21.94 -27.52
CA GLN A 11 6.48 22.12 -26.93
C GLN A 11 6.87 20.87 -26.12
N ALA A 12 8.03 20.33 -26.49
CA ALA A 12 8.70 19.22 -25.83
C ALA A 12 9.05 19.63 -24.38
N GLN A 13 8.21 19.20 -23.42
CA GLN A 13 8.66 19.09 -22.04
C GLN A 13 9.54 17.83 -21.95
N ASN A 14 10.83 18.09 -21.75
CA ASN A 14 11.88 17.11 -21.49
C ASN A 14 11.41 16.07 -20.45
N ARG A 15 11.03 14.87 -20.93
CA ARG A 15 10.90 13.67 -20.10
C ARG A 15 12.31 13.24 -19.71
N THR A 16 12.78 13.72 -18.56
CA THR A 16 13.86 13.10 -17.83
C THR A 16 13.47 11.65 -17.54
N SER A 17 14.31 10.75 -18.01
CA SER A 17 14.29 9.30 -17.86
C SER A 17 13.81 8.87 -16.48
N GLN A 18 12.64 8.20 -16.43
CA GLN A 18 12.19 7.47 -15.25
C GLN A 18 13.18 6.32 -15.01
N GLY A 19 14.04 6.52 -14.01
CA GLY A 19 14.93 5.49 -13.49
C GLY A 19 14.11 4.32 -12.98
N SER A 20 14.48 3.14 -13.45
CA SER A 20 14.04 1.84 -12.96
C SER A 20 14.05 1.79 -11.43
N SER A 21 12.88 1.62 -10.83
CA SER A 21 12.70 1.38 -9.41
C SER A 21 13.16 -0.03 -9.04
N SER A 22 14.47 -0.28 -9.07
CA SER A 22 15.04 -1.41 -8.34
C SER A 22 15.10 -0.99 -6.87
N PHE A 23 14.14 -1.46 -6.08
CA PHE A 23 14.21 -1.40 -4.62
C PHE A 23 15.37 -2.30 -4.15
N GLN A 24 16.61 -1.84 -4.31
CA GLN A 24 17.78 -2.48 -3.73
C GLN A 24 17.84 -2.09 -2.25
N THR A 25 17.46 -3.04 -1.41
CA THR A 25 17.62 -3.04 0.05
C THR A 25 19.09 -3.26 0.41
N THR A 26 19.95 -2.27 0.16
CA THR A 26 21.33 -2.28 0.67
C THR A 26 21.35 -1.62 2.05
N LEU A 27 21.47 -2.45 3.09
CA LEU A 27 21.51 -2.11 4.51
C LEU A 27 22.58 -1.06 4.89
N SER A 28 23.53 -0.77 3.99
CA SER A 28 24.58 0.23 4.19
C SER A 28 24.09 1.68 4.09
N ALA A 29 22.93 1.95 3.48
CA ALA A 29 22.34 3.29 3.45
C ALA A 29 21.83 3.78 4.82
N TRP A 30 21.80 2.90 5.83
CA TRP A 30 21.25 3.19 7.16
C TRP A 30 22.30 3.63 8.18
N LYS A 31 23.59 3.65 7.81
CA LYS A 31 24.63 4.22 8.67
C LYS A 31 24.79 5.71 8.37
N VAL A 32 24.04 6.50 9.14
CA VAL A 32 24.21 7.95 9.31
C VAL A 32 25.69 8.24 9.57
N LYS A 33 26.39 8.79 8.56
CA LYS A 33 27.69 9.43 8.75
C LYS A 33 27.44 10.71 9.56
N GLN A 34 27.76 10.66 10.85
CA GLN A 34 27.98 11.86 11.66
C GLN A 34 29.33 12.45 11.26
N ASP A 35 29.34 13.49 10.43
CA ASP A 35 30.51 14.37 10.27
C ASP A 35 30.27 15.64 11.11
N PRO A 36 31.03 15.88 12.19
CA PRO A 36 30.85 17.02 13.07
C PRO A 36 31.81 18.14 12.67
N SER A 37 31.40 19.04 11.79
CA SER A 37 32.04 20.36 11.65
C SER A 37 31.22 21.24 10.72
N ASN A 38 30.41 22.13 11.31
CA ASN A 38 30.17 23.49 10.79
C ASN A 38 29.38 24.30 11.81
N SER A 39 29.96 24.43 13.00
CA SER A 39 29.67 25.54 13.91
C SER A 39 30.75 26.61 13.69
N LYS A 40 30.44 27.67 12.95
CA LYS A 40 30.87 29.04 13.26
C LYS A 40 30.49 30.02 12.15
N ASN A 41 29.89 31.12 12.61
CA ASN A 41 29.89 32.46 12.05
C ASN A 41 28.96 32.68 10.85
N ILE A 42 27.91 33.47 11.05
CA ILE A 42 27.96 34.94 10.96
C ILE A 42 26.62 35.49 11.47
N SER A 43 26.66 36.07 12.67
CA SER A 43 25.67 37.04 13.13
C SER A 43 25.99 38.39 12.48
N LYS A 44 25.14 38.90 11.59
CA LYS A 44 25.10 40.33 11.23
C LYS A 44 23.66 40.77 10.95
N HIS A 45 23.03 41.23 12.03
CA HIS A 45 22.31 42.49 12.19
C HIS A 45 21.79 43.20 10.92
N GLY A 46 20.47 43.49 10.90
CA GLY A 46 19.92 44.55 10.07
C GLY A 46 18.45 44.44 9.70
N GLN A 47 17.57 44.87 10.62
CA GLN A 47 16.26 45.51 10.37
C GLN A 47 15.11 44.64 9.80
N ASN A 48 14.39 43.98 10.73
CA ASN A 48 12.99 43.63 10.55
C ASN A 48 12.11 44.80 11.02
N ASN A 49 11.25 45.29 10.13
CA ASN A 49 10.13 46.18 10.48
C ASN A 49 9.06 45.37 11.26
N PRO A 50 8.49 45.91 12.35
CA PRO A 50 7.54 45.19 13.19
C PRO A 50 6.12 45.34 12.61
N VAL A 51 5.62 44.27 12.01
CA VAL A 51 4.18 44.04 11.82
C VAL A 51 3.87 42.77 12.59
N GLY A 52 3.58 42.91 13.88
CA GLY A 52 3.34 41.76 14.77
C GLY A 52 2.66 42.12 16.10
N ASP A 53 2.75 43.35 16.58
CA ASP A 53 2.24 43.68 17.92
C ASP A 53 0.76 44.10 17.97
N TYR A 54 0.08 44.26 16.82
CA TYR A 54 -1.33 44.67 16.81
C TYR A 54 -2.32 43.52 17.02
N GLU A 55 -2.05 42.30 16.56
CA GLU A 55 -3.00 41.18 16.72
C GLU A 55 -3.04 40.64 18.16
N HIS A 56 -1.89 40.61 18.86
CA HIS A 56 -1.86 40.12 20.25
C HIS A 56 -2.51 41.08 21.26
N ALA A 57 -2.47 42.40 21.00
CA ALA A 57 -3.09 43.39 21.88
C ALA A 57 -4.63 43.31 21.84
N ASP A 58 -5.21 43.04 20.68
CA ASP A 58 -6.66 42.90 20.52
C ASP A 58 -7.20 41.65 21.22
N ASP A 59 -6.49 40.52 21.16
CA ASP A 59 -6.92 39.28 21.82
C ASP A 59 -6.94 39.41 23.36
N GLN A 60 -5.93 40.06 23.94
CA GLN A 60 -5.87 40.28 25.40
C GLN A 60 -6.99 41.23 25.88
N ALA A 61 -7.27 42.29 25.12
CA ALA A 61 -8.34 43.24 25.45
C ALA A 61 -9.74 42.60 25.36
N GLU A 62 -9.95 41.66 24.44
CA GLU A 62 -11.19 40.89 24.35
C GLU A 62 -11.38 39.94 25.55
N GLU A 63 -10.30 39.30 26.02
CA GLU A 63 -10.34 38.39 27.17
C GLU A 63 -10.66 39.14 28.48
N ASP A 64 -10.03 40.31 28.70
CA ASP A 64 -10.34 41.19 29.84
C ASP A 64 -11.80 41.68 29.80
N ALA A 65 -12.30 42.02 28.62
CA ALA A 65 -13.69 42.44 28.43
C ALA A 65 -14.68 41.31 28.72
N LEU A 66 -14.33 40.07 28.37
CA LEU A 66 -15.13 38.88 28.69
C LEU A 66 -15.18 38.64 30.20
N GLN A 67 -14.04 38.65 30.89
CA GLN A 67 -13.98 38.47 32.34
C GLN A 67 -14.81 39.53 33.07
N MET A 68 -14.74 40.80 32.63
CA MET A 68 -15.59 41.87 33.18
C MET A 68 -17.09 41.62 32.94
N ALA A 69 -17.47 41.13 31.76
CA ALA A 69 -18.85 40.80 31.45
C ALA A 69 -19.36 39.63 32.31
N VAL A 70 -18.59 38.54 32.42
CA VAL A 70 -18.93 37.38 33.26
C VAL A 70 -19.06 37.79 34.74
N GLY A 71 -18.12 38.59 35.24
CA GLY A 71 -18.17 39.12 36.61
C GLY A 71 -19.36 40.05 36.89
N TYR A 72 -19.84 40.80 35.88
CA TYR A 72 -21.07 41.59 36.00
C TYR A 72 -22.30 40.70 36.21
N PHE A 73 -22.40 39.60 35.46
CA PHE A 73 -23.54 38.68 35.60
C PHE A 73 -23.51 37.89 36.91
N GLU A 74 -22.33 37.54 37.43
CA GLU A 74 -22.18 36.83 38.70
C GLU A 74 -22.65 37.66 39.90
N LYS A 75 -22.25 38.95 39.95
CA LYS A 75 -22.63 39.89 41.02
C LYS A 75 -24.14 40.13 41.11
N GLY A 76 -24.88 39.87 40.04
CA GLY A 76 -26.33 39.94 40.00
C GLY A 76 -26.90 41.36 40.11
N PRO A 77 -28.22 41.54 39.89
CA PRO A 77 -28.83 42.86 39.84
C PRO A 77 -28.91 43.51 41.23
N ILE A 78 -27.98 44.42 41.52
CA ILE A 78 -28.15 45.42 42.60
C ILE A 78 -29.27 46.38 42.16
N LYS A 79 -30.30 46.55 43.00
CA LYS A 79 -31.57 47.24 42.75
C LYS A 79 -31.47 48.57 41.97
N ALA A 80 -32.39 48.72 41.01
CA ALA A 80 -32.96 49.94 40.39
C ALA A 80 -32.04 51.06 39.85
N SER A 81 -31.75 51.05 38.54
CA SER A 81 -31.72 52.27 37.69
C SER A 81 -31.73 51.94 36.18
N GLN A 82 -32.40 52.78 35.38
CA GLN A 82 -32.64 52.60 33.93
C GLN A 82 -31.37 52.56 33.06
N ASN A 83 -30.23 53.05 33.55
CA ASN A 83 -28.96 53.01 32.81
C ASN A 83 -28.41 51.58 32.62
N LYS A 84 -28.94 50.59 33.34
CA LYS A 84 -28.46 49.20 33.27
C LYS A 84 -28.89 48.44 32.02
N ASP A 85 -29.99 48.77 31.34
CA ASP A 85 -30.37 48.00 30.13
C ASP A 85 -29.34 48.13 29.01
N LYS A 86 -28.72 49.31 28.86
CA LYS A 86 -27.62 49.52 27.91
C LYS A 86 -26.34 48.79 28.31
N THR A 87 -26.01 48.74 29.61
CA THR A 87 -24.80 48.03 30.08
C THR A 87 -24.98 46.52 30.03
N LEU A 88 -26.16 46.02 30.41
CA LEU A 88 -26.57 44.63 30.27
C LEU A 88 -26.47 44.18 28.80
N GLU A 89 -27.03 44.96 27.87
CA GLU A 89 -26.96 44.65 26.43
C GLU A 89 -25.53 44.71 25.90
N LYS A 90 -24.69 45.64 26.39
CA LYS A 90 -23.26 45.70 26.04
C LYS A 90 -22.53 44.43 26.49
N HIS A 91 -22.67 44.04 27.75
CA HIS A 91 -22.04 42.82 28.29
C HIS A 91 -22.56 41.55 27.61
N LEU A 92 -23.86 41.48 27.30
CA LEU A 92 -24.42 40.39 26.51
C LEU A 92 -23.74 40.31 25.15
N LYS A 93 -23.68 41.41 24.39
CA LYS A 93 -23.03 41.43 23.08
C LYS A 93 -21.55 41.03 23.13
N THR A 94 -20.82 41.44 24.17
CA THR A 94 -19.43 41.00 24.36
C THR A 94 -19.34 39.49 24.53
N VAL A 95 -20.16 38.89 25.41
CA VAL A 95 -20.20 37.43 25.60
C VAL A 95 -20.61 36.71 24.31
N GLU A 96 -21.61 37.22 23.58
CA GLU A 96 -22.03 36.66 22.30
C GLU A 96 -20.86 36.68 21.29
N ASN A 97 -20.18 37.83 21.14
CA ASN A 97 -19.08 37.97 20.19
C ASN A 97 -17.92 37.02 20.48
N VAL A 98 -17.47 36.94 21.73
CA VAL A 98 -16.33 36.07 22.09
C VAL A 98 -16.71 34.60 21.96
N ALA A 99 -17.91 34.22 22.39
CA ALA A 99 -18.41 32.85 22.24
C ALA A 99 -18.50 32.38 20.78
N TRP A 100 -18.87 33.29 19.86
CA TRP A 100 -18.93 32.98 18.42
C TRP A 100 -17.56 33.01 17.74
N LYS A 101 -16.59 33.78 18.26
CA LYS A 101 -15.25 33.94 17.69
C LYS A 101 -14.34 32.78 18.12
N ASN A 102 -14.17 32.59 19.43
CA ASN A 102 -13.16 31.70 20.03
C ASN A 102 -13.77 30.49 20.77
N GLY A 103 -15.06 30.57 21.11
CA GLY A 103 -15.70 29.68 22.07
C GLY A 103 -15.41 30.11 23.52
N LEU A 104 -16.08 29.46 24.46
CA LEU A 104 -15.99 29.73 25.90
C LEU A 104 -15.17 28.65 26.60
N ALA A 105 -14.40 29.06 27.62
CA ALA A 105 -13.68 28.17 28.51
C ALA A 105 -14.64 27.42 29.46
N SER A 106 -14.18 26.32 30.07
CA SER A 106 -15.04 25.53 30.96
C SER A 106 -15.52 26.31 32.19
N GLU A 107 -14.69 27.22 32.72
CA GLU A 107 -15.01 28.03 33.90
C GLU A 107 -16.10 29.07 33.58
N GLU A 108 -16.00 29.71 32.41
CA GLU A 108 -16.99 30.66 31.91
C GLU A 108 -18.35 29.99 31.67
N ILE A 109 -18.32 28.77 31.13
CA ILE A 109 -19.52 27.96 30.93
C ILE A 109 -20.16 27.60 32.27
N ASP A 110 -19.38 27.26 33.30
CA ASP A 110 -19.91 26.97 34.65
C ASP A 110 -20.69 28.17 35.19
N ILE A 111 -20.08 29.35 35.15
CA ILE A 111 -20.66 30.59 35.69
C ILE A 111 -21.93 30.94 34.90
N LEU A 112 -21.85 31.01 33.58
CA LEU A 112 -22.97 31.41 32.74
C LEU A 112 -24.13 30.40 32.77
N LEU A 113 -23.87 29.09 32.93
CA LEU A 113 -24.92 28.07 33.07
C LEU A 113 -25.69 28.26 34.38
N ASN A 114 -24.96 28.47 35.48
CA ASN A 114 -25.56 28.77 36.77
C ASN A 114 -26.45 30.02 36.70
N ILE A 115 -25.99 31.07 36.02
CA ILE A 115 -26.76 32.30 35.84
C ILE A 115 -28.02 32.05 35.01
N ALA A 116 -27.90 31.44 33.84
CA ALA A 116 -29.02 31.24 32.93
C ALA A 116 -30.14 30.38 33.54
N LEU A 117 -29.78 29.41 34.37
CA LEU A 117 -30.75 28.49 35.01
C LEU A 117 -31.26 28.99 36.36
N SER A 118 -30.52 29.86 37.04
CA SER A 118 -30.98 30.48 38.31
C SER A 118 -32.26 31.31 38.14
N GLY A 119 -32.57 31.75 36.92
CA GLY A 119 -33.74 32.58 36.62
C GLY A 119 -33.65 34.01 37.18
N LYS A 120 -32.46 34.46 37.63
CA LYS A 120 -32.24 35.82 38.15
C LYS A 120 -32.52 36.92 37.10
N PHE A 121 -32.36 36.59 35.82
CA PHE A 121 -32.63 37.46 34.69
C PHE A 121 -33.88 36.98 33.94
N GLY A 122 -34.53 37.88 33.20
CA GLY A 122 -35.72 37.55 32.40
C GLY A 122 -35.44 36.49 31.32
N ASN A 123 -36.49 35.79 30.88
CA ASN A 123 -36.40 34.68 29.90
C ASN A 123 -35.65 35.05 28.60
N ALA A 124 -35.79 36.29 28.12
CA ALA A 124 -35.10 36.75 26.92
C ALA A 124 -33.56 36.72 27.10
N VAL A 125 -33.07 37.11 28.27
CA VAL A 125 -31.63 37.12 28.58
C VAL A 125 -31.11 35.69 28.76
N ASN A 126 -31.79 34.86 29.53
CA ASN A 126 -31.38 33.47 29.77
C ASN A 126 -31.34 32.66 28.47
N THR A 127 -32.30 32.87 27.57
CA THR A 127 -32.33 32.19 26.28
C THR A 127 -31.23 32.64 25.33
N ARG A 128 -30.80 33.92 25.38
CA ARG A 128 -29.64 34.41 24.64
C ARG A 128 -28.34 33.80 25.17
N ILE A 129 -28.16 33.83 26.49
CA ILE A 129 -26.98 33.23 27.16
C ILE A 129 -26.84 31.76 26.78
N LEU A 130 -27.90 30.95 26.90
CA LEU A 130 -27.86 29.52 26.53
C LEU A 130 -27.55 29.26 25.05
N LYS A 131 -27.95 30.15 24.14
CA LYS A 131 -27.66 30.00 22.71
C LYS A 131 -26.17 30.21 22.40
N CYS A 132 -25.48 31.04 23.17
CA CYS A 132 -24.06 31.34 22.97
C CYS A 132 -23.12 30.39 23.73
N MET A 133 -23.63 29.37 24.40
CA MET A 133 -22.82 28.36 25.09
C MET A 133 -22.10 27.42 24.11
N ILE A 134 -21.00 27.88 23.53
CA ILE A 134 -20.17 27.12 22.59
C ILE A 134 -18.83 26.85 23.26
N PRO A 135 -18.46 25.58 23.55
CA PRO A 135 -17.21 25.27 24.21
C PRO A 135 -16.01 25.42 23.27
N ALA A 136 -14.93 26.04 23.77
CA ALA A 136 -13.63 26.08 23.11
C ALA A 136 -12.90 24.73 23.23
N THR A 137 -12.99 24.09 24.39
CA THR A 137 -12.25 22.85 24.74
C THR A 137 -13.17 21.72 25.20
N VAL A 138 -13.46 21.68 26.51
CA VAL A 138 -14.28 20.68 27.20
C VAL A 138 -15.21 21.36 28.20
N ILE A 139 -16.31 20.70 28.54
CA ILE A 139 -17.26 21.15 29.55
C ILE A 139 -17.07 20.27 30.78
N SER A 140 -16.86 20.85 31.96
CA SER A 140 -16.76 20.07 33.19
C SER A 140 -18.08 19.34 33.51
N GLU A 141 -18.00 18.09 33.99
CA GLU A 141 -19.17 17.33 34.46
C GLU A 141 -19.87 18.04 35.63
N ASP A 142 -19.11 18.61 36.56
CA ASP A 142 -19.64 19.33 37.72
C ASP A 142 -20.52 20.52 37.31
N SER A 143 -20.17 21.23 36.23
CA SER A 143 -21.00 22.32 35.68
C SER A 143 -22.37 21.85 35.23
N VAL A 144 -22.44 20.68 34.61
CA VAL A 144 -23.71 20.08 34.19
C VAL A 144 -24.51 19.63 35.40
N VAL A 145 -23.87 19.08 36.43
CA VAL A 145 -24.53 18.66 37.67
C VAL A 145 -25.11 19.86 38.43
N LYS A 146 -24.35 20.96 38.55
CA LYS A 146 -24.86 22.22 39.11
C LYS A 146 -26.02 22.78 38.29
N ALA A 147 -25.92 22.75 36.96
CA ALA A 147 -27.01 23.16 36.07
C ALA A 147 -28.28 22.32 36.28
N VAL A 148 -28.13 21.00 36.41
CA VAL A 148 -29.25 20.10 36.68
C VAL A 148 -29.85 20.34 38.06
N SER A 149 -29.05 20.66 39.08
CA SER A 149 -29.56 20.97 40.42
C SER A 149 -30.50 22.19 40.43
N TRP A 150 -30.23 23.20 39.60
CA TRP A 150 -31.13 24.35 39.43
C TRP A 150 -32.48 23.98 38.82
N LEU A 151 -32.55 22.93 38.00
CA LEU A 151 -33.83 22.44 37.46
C LEU A 151 -34.76 21.92 38.56
N CYS A 152 -34.19 21.37 39.64
CA CYS A 152 -34.92 20.89 40.81
C CYS A 152 -35.51 22.05 41.65
N VAL A 153 -34.90 23.24 41.60
CA VAL A 153 -35.38 24.43 42.34
C VAL A 153 -36.68 25.00 41.75
N GLY A 154 -36.99 24.68 40.49
CA GLY A 154 -38.26 25.05 39.85
C GLY A 154 -38.40 26.52 39.43
N LYS A 155 -37.37 27.36 39.63
CA LYS A 155 -37.37 28.79 39.21
C LYS A 155 -37.22 29.00 37.70
N CYS A 156 -36.72 28.00 37.00
CA CYS A 156 -36.49 28.04 35.55
C CYS A 156 -37.81 27.93 34.77
N SER A 157 -38.02 28.80 33.79
CA SER A 157 -39.20 28.74 32.90
C SER A 157 -39.16 27.52 31.97
N GLY A 158 -40.33 27.02 31.57
CA GLY A 158 -40.44 25.84 30.69
C GLY A 158 -39.63 25.97 29.39
N SER A 159 -39.64 27.15 28.75
CA SER A 159 -38.84 27.43 27.55
C SER A 159 -37.34 27.32 27.78
N THR A 160 -36.87 27.75 28.96
CA THR A 160 -35.45 27.70 29.33
C THR A 160 -35.02 26.26 29.60
N LYS A 161 -35.88 25.46 30.25
CA LYS A 161 -35.65 24.01 30.43
C LYS A 161 -35.50 23.31 29.08
N VAL A 162 -36.44 23.52 28.16
CA VAL A 162 -36.38 22.92 26.81
C VAL A 162 -35.08 23.29 26.10
N LEU A 163 -34.68 24.56 26.16
CA LEU A 163 -33.45 25.03 25.52
C LEU A 163 -32.20 24.40 26.14
N PHE A 164 -32.16 24.25 27.47
CA PHE A 164 -31.08 23.58 28.18
C PHE A 164 -30.95 22.10 27.77
N TYR A 165 -32.03 21.33 27.72
CA TYR A 165 -31.96 19.93 27.27
C TYR A 165 -31.49 19.83 25.82
N ARG A 166 -31.93 20.74 24.95
CA ARG A 166 -31.49 20.79 23.57
C ARG A 166 -29.99 21.11 23.47
N TRP A 167 -29.50 22.03 24.30
CA TRP A 167 -28.08 22.36 24.41
C TRP A 167 -27.27 21.17 24.93
N LEU A 168 -27.74 20.52 26.00
CA LEU A 168 -27.06 19.38 26.63
C LEU A 168 -26.88 18.21 25.64
N VAL A 169 -27.90 17.92 24.84
CA VAL A 169 -27.81 16.93 23.75
C VAL A 169 -26.82 17.36 22.67
N ALA A 170 -26.78 18.65 22.31
CA ALA A 170 -25.85 19.16 21.31
C ALA A 170 -24.39 19.15 21.79
N MET A 171 -24.18 19.31 23.10
CA MET A 171 -22.87 19.38 23.74
C MET A 171 -22.44 18.08 24.44
N PHE A 172 -23.23 17.02 24.34
CA PHE A 172 -23.02 15.77 25.08
C PHE A 172 -21.61 15.18 24.88
N ASP A 173 -21.09 15.25 23.65
CA ASP A 173 -19.77 14.75 23.28
C ASP A 173 -18.61 15.53 23.94
N PHE A 174 -18.87 16.75 24.43
CA PHE A 174 -17.85 17.67 24.96
C PHE A 174 -17.75 17.65 26.49
N ILE A 175 -18.63 16.90 27.18
CA ILE A 175 -18.62 16.81 28.64
C ILE A 175 -17.50 15.87 29.10
N ASP A 176 -16.62 16.37 29.97
CA ASP A 176 -15.50 15.63 30.57
C ASP A 176 -15.97 14.72 31.70
N ARG A 177 -15.76 13.41 31.56
CA ARG A 177 -16.28 12.36 32.45
C ARG A 177 -17.82 12.41 32.51
N LYS A 178 -18.46 11.25 32.46
CA LYS A 178 -19.94 11.15 32.39
C LYS A 178 -20.49 10.30 33.53
N GLU A 179 -19.72 10.11 34.59
CA GLU A 179 -20.03 9.18 35.66
C GLU A 179 -21.13 9.73 36.56
N GLN A 180 -21.00 10.98 37.01
CA GLN A 180 -22.02 11.66 37.81
C GLN A 180 -23.32 11.89 37.02
N ILE A 181 -23.23 12.23 35.74
CA ILE A 181 -24.42 12.40 34.87
C ILE A 181 -25.15 11.07 34.70
N ASN A 182 -24.42 9.95 34.63
CA ASN A 182 -25.04 8.62 34.62
C ASN A 182 -25.76 8.29 35.93
N LEU A 183 -25.26 8.75 37.10
CA LEU A 183 -25.98 8.61 38.37
C LEU A 183 -27.31 9.38 38.37
N LEU A 184 -27.36 10.52 37.65
CA LEU A 184 -28.57 11.32 37.46
C LEU A 184 -29.55 10.74 36.42
N TYR A 185 -29.30 9.53 35.88
CA TYR A 185 -30.20 8.89 34.91
C TYR A 185 -31.65 8.80 35.43
N GLY A 186 -31.83 8.51 36.72
CA GLY A 186 -33.15 8.45 37.34
C GLY A 186 -33.91 9.79 37.29
N PHE A 187 -33.20 10.90 37.45
CA PHE A 187 -33.76 12.24 37.36
C PHE A 187 -34.23 12.55 35.94
N PHE A 188 -33.36 12.35 34.94
CA PHE A 188 -33.73 12.56 33.54
C PHE A 188 -34.91 11.65 33.12
N PHE A 189 -34.94 10.42 33.62
CA PHE A 189 -36.05 9.50 33.38
C PHE A 189 -37.36 9.96 34.02
N ALA A 190 -37.31 10.68 35.16
CA ALA A 190 -38.50 11.28 35.76
C ALA A 190 -39.04 12.43 34.91
N SER A 191 -38.17 13.23 34.29
CA SER A 191 -38.54 14.35 33.40
C SER A 191 -39.28 13.95 32.14
N LEU A 192 -39.37 12.65 31.80
CA LEU A 192 -40.17 12.15 30.67
C LEU A 192 -41.69 12.41 30.81
N GLN A 193 -42.16 12.74 32.01
CA GLN A 193 -43.57 13.09 32.25
C GLN A 193 -43.96 14.46 31.68
N ASP A 194 -42.98 15.32 31.37
CA ASP A 194 -43.24 16.64 30.78
C ASP A 194 -43.25 16.52 29.25
N ASP A 195 -44.43 16.69 28.66
CA ASP A 195 -44.68 16.58 27.23
C ASP A 195 -43.74 17.46 26.38
N ALA A 196 -43.38 18.65 26.89
CA ALA A 196 -42.52 19.59 26.17
C ALA A 196 -41.04 19.15 26.19
N LEU A 197 -40.61 18.47 27.24
CA LEU A 197 -39.24 17.99 27.42
C LEU A 197 -39.01 16.60 26.81
N CYS A 198 -40.07 15.80 26.70
CA CYS A 198 -40.02 14.39 26.30
C CYS A 198 -39.13 14.08 25.07
N PRO A 199 -39.19 14.82 23.94
CA PRO A 199 -38.35 14.53 22.77
C PRO A 199 -36.84 14.68 23.03
N TYR A 200 -36.45 15.70 23.80
CA TYR A 200 -35.04 16.01 24.10
C TYR A 200 -34.51 15.12 25.23
N VAL A 201 -35.35 14.85 26.23
CA VAL A 201 -35.05 13.91 27.31
C VAL A 201 -34.86 12.50 26.74
N CYS A 202 -35.72 12.04 25.83
CA CYS A 202 -35.55 10.75 25.16
C CYS A 202 -34.22 10.66 24.39
N HIS A 203 -33.82 11.75 23.72
CA HIS A 203 -32.54 11.79 23.02
C HIS A 203 -31.35 11.75 23.99
N LEU A 204 -31.41 12.52 25.08
CA LEU A 204 -30.38 12.49 26.12
C LEU A 204 -30.29 11.11 26.78
N LEU A 205 -31.42 10.51 27.12
CA LEU A 205 -31.48 9.16 27.68
C LEU A 205 -30.95 8.13 26.68
N TYR A 206 -31.23 8.28 25.38
CA TYR A 206 -30.66 7.41 24.36
C TYR A 206 -29.12 7.44 24.39
N LEU A 207 -28.52 8.60 24.61
CA LEU A 207 -27.07 8.76 24.73
C LEU A 207 -26.52 8.25 26.08
N LEU A 208 -27.28 8.36 27.18
CA LEU A 208 -26.86 7.92 28.52
C LEU A 208 -27.17 6.44 28.84
N THR A 209 -28.01 5.77 28.05
CA THR A 209 -28.51 4.43 28.42
C THR A 209 -27.41 3.39 28.27
N LYS A 210 -27.00 2.83 29.42
CA LYS A 210 -26.19 1.62 29.53
C LYS A 210 -27.07 0.41 29.84
N LYS A 211 -26.52 -0.81 29.67
CA LYS A 211 -27.21 -2.07 29.98
C LYS A 211 -27.76 -2.12 31.41
N GLU A 212 -27.04 -1.55 32.38
CA GLU A 212 -27.45 -1.46 33.79
C GLU A 212 -28.69 -0.58 34.03
N ASN A 213 -28.91 0.42 33.18
CA ASN A 213 -30.04 1.34 33.28
C ASN A 213 -31.36 0.72 32.81
N VAL A 214 -31.30 -0.38 32.05
CA VAL A 214 -32.48 -1.06 31.51
C VAL A 214 -33.09 -1.95 32.60
N LYS A 215 -34.10 -1.41 33.29
CA LYS A 215 -34.83 -2.09 34.37
C LYS A 215 -36.30 -2.32 33.99
N PRO A 216 -36.96 -3.40 34.46
CA PRO A 216 -38.35 -3.72 34.11
C PRO A 216 -39.36 -2.60 34.43
N PHE A 217 -39.18 -1.87 35.53
CA PHE A 217 -40.09 -0.77 35.89
C PHE A 217 -39.98 0.43 34.94
N ARG A 218 -38.78 0.69 34.38
CA ARG A 218 -38.57 1.75 33.39
C ARG A 218 -39.19 1.37 32.06
N VAL A 219 -39.04 0.11 31.65
CA VAL A 219 -39.72 -0.42 30.45
C VAL A 219 -41.23 -0.26 30.57
N ARG A 220 -41.82 -0.66 31.69
CA ARG A 220 -43.26 -0.47 31.95
C ARG A 220 -43.67 1.00 31.82
N LYS A 221 -42.96 1.92 32.49
CA LYS A 221 -43.24 3.36 32.40
C LYS A 221 -43.12 3.91 30.97
N LEU A 222 -42.15 3.44 30.17
CA LEU A 222 -42.01 3.83 28.77
C LEU A 222 -43.16 3.31 27.91
N LEU A 223 -43.62 2.08 28.14
CA LEU A 223 -44.78 1.52 27.45
C LEU A 223 -46.06 2.26 27.84
N ASP A 224 -46.24 2.63 29.11
CA ASP A 224 -47.37 3.44 29.57
C ASP A 224 -47.37 4.84 28.94
N LEU A 225 -46.19 5.47 28.82
CA LEU A 225 -46.03 6.74 28.11
C LEU A 225 -46.35 6.60 26.62
N GLN A 226 -45.93 5.50 25.98
CA GLN A 226 -46.24 5.21 24.59
C GLN A 226 -47.74 5.00 24.36
N ALA A 227 -48.42 4.34 25.31
CA ALA A 227 -49.86 4.16 25.26
C ALA A 227 -50.61 5.50 25.39
N LYS A 228 -50.10 6.44 26.21
CA LYS A 228 -50.70 7.78 26.38
C LYS A 228 -50.43 8.72 25.21
N MET A 229 -49.19 8.81 24.74
CA MET A 229 -48.75 9.78 23.72
C MET A 229 -48.80 9.24 22.28
N GLY A 230 -49.05 7.95 22.11
CA GLY A 230 -49.00 7.25 20.83
C GLY A 230 -47.58 6.90 20.38
N MET A 231 -47.47 6.46 19.12
CA MET A 231 -46.23 5.97 18.49
C MET A 231 -45.26 7.11 18.12
N GLN A 232 -44.72 7.78 19.14
CA GLN A 232 -43.75 8.87 18.95
C GLN A 232 -42.36 8.33 18.56
N PRO A 233 -41.66 8.95 17.59
CA PRO A 233 -40.40 8.44 17.07
C PRO A 233 -39.26 8.48 18.10
N HIS A 234 -39.22 9.49 18.97
CA HIS A 234 -38.20 9.61 20.01
C HIS A 234 -38.33 8.51 21.09
N LEU A 235 -39.57 8.15 21.43
CA LEU A 235 -39.85 7.09 22.40
C LEU A 235 -39.56 5.71 21.79
N GLN A 236 -39.88 5.52 20.51
CA GLN A 236 -39.52 4.32 19.75
C GLN A 236 -38.01 4.10 19.69
N ALA A 237 -37.20 5.16 19.50
CA ALA A 237 -35.75 5.04 19.57
C ALA A 237 -35.29 4.50 20.92
N LEU A 238 -35.77 5.08 22.02
CA LEU A 238 -35.38 4.65 23.35
C LEU A 238 -35.82 3.21 23.65
N LEU A 239 -37.05 2.83 23.26
CA LEU A 239 -37.54 1.46 23.40
C LEU A 239 -36.75 0.46 22.53
N SER A 240 -36.34 0.86 21.32
CA SER A 240 -35.51 0.01 20.46
C SER A 240 -34.12 -0.24 21.07
N LEU A 241 -33.54 0.78 21.70
CA LEU A 241 -32.27 0.67 22.42
C LEU A 241 -32.42 -0.23 23.67
N TYR A 242 -33.50 -0.05 24.44
CA TYR A 242 -33.81 -0.92 25.56
C TYR A 242 -34.03 -2.38 25.12
N LYS A 243 -34.68 -2.59 23.99
CA LYS A 243 -34.93 -3.93 23.42
C LYS A 243 -33.61 -4.57 22.95
N PHE A 244 -32.69 -3.77 22.43
CA PHE A 244 -31.35 -4.25 22.08
C PHE A 244 -30.58 -4.73 23.33
N PHE A 245 -30.64 -3.99 24.44
CA PHE A 245 -29.95 -4.37 25.67
C PHE A 245 -30.63 -5.51 26.45
N ALA A 246 -31.97 -5.58 26.43
CA ALA A 246 -32.75 -6.57 27.14
C ALA A 246 -34.00 -6.98 26.33
N PRO A 247 -33.85 -7.85 25.31
CA PRO A 247 -34.95 -8.21 24.41
C PRO A 247 -36.11 -8.92 25.13
N ALA A 248 -35.82 -9.66 26.20
CA ALA A 248 -36.82 -10.36 27.00
C ALA A 248 -37.84 -9.44 27.70
N LEU A 249 -37.52 -8.16 27.90
CA LEU A 249 -38.41 -7.22 28.58
C LEU A 249 -39.40 -6.50 27.65
N ILE A 250 -39.16 -6.52 26.32
CA ILE A 250 -39.96 -5.77 25.34
C ILE A 250 -40.48 -6.72 24.28
N SER A 251 -41.63 -7.32 24.56
CA SER A 251 -42.37 -8.21 23.65
C SER A 251 -43.03 -7.47 22.48
N VAL A 252 -43.14 -6.14 22.57
CA VAL A 252 -43.81 -5.33 21.54
C VAL A 252 -42.98 -5.34 20.25
N SER A 253 -43.66 -5.56 19.11
CA SER A 253 -43.09 -5.47 17.77
C SER A 253 -42.82 -4.01 17.41
N LEU A 254 -41.55 -3.60 17.49
CA LEU A 254 -41.09 -2.29 17.04
C LEU A 254 -40.80 -2.35 15.53
N PRO A 255 -41.09 -1.29 14.75
CA PRO A 255 -40.82 -1.28 13.31
C PRO A 255 -39.31 -1.41 13.05
N VAL A 256 -38.93 -2.38 12.22
CA VAL A 256 -37.52 -2.72 11.89
C VAL A 256 -36.83 -1.61 11.09
N ARG A 257 -37.59 -0.73 10.43
CA ARG A 257 -37.02 0.31 9.57
C ARG A 257 -36.51 1.50 10.40
N LYS A 258 -35.21 1.80 10.27
CA LYS A 258 -34.55 3.02 10.76
C LYS A 258 -35.16 4.27 10.11
N LYS A 259 -36.30 4.76 10.62
CA LYS A 259 -36.67 6.16 10.43
C LYS A 259 -35.74 7.00 11.27
N ILE A 260 -35.41 8.20 10.81
CA ILE A 260 -34.65 9.19 11.58
C ILE A 260 -35.46 9.49 12.85
N TYR A 261 -35.11 8.86 13.98
CA TYR A 261 -35.90 8.92 15.21
C TYR A 261 -35.86 10.30 15.86
N PHE A 262 -34.70 10.96 15.78
CA PHE A 262 -34.48 12.30 16.30
C PHE A 262 -34.26 13.24 15.11
N LYS A 263 -35.16 14.20 14.90
CA LYS A 263 -34.94 15.27 13.92
C LYS A 263 -33.69 16.05 14.34
N ASN A 264 -32.59 15.85 13.61
CA ASN A 264 -31.44 16.74 13.64
C ASN A 264 -31.85 18.07 12.99
N SER A 265 -32.71 18.86 13.65
CA SER A 265 -32.88 20.27 13.24
C SER A 265 -31.48 20.87 13.22
N GLU A 266 -31.04 21.37 12.07
CA GLU A 266 -29.75 22.03 11.87
C GLU A 266 -29.43 22.90 13.08
N ASN A 267 -28.59 22.37 13.96
CA ASN A 267 -28.37 22.93 15.27
C ASN A 267 -27.40 24.08 15.05
N LEU A 268 -27.79 25.32 15.33
CA LEU A 268 -26.91 26.49 15.29
C LEU A 268 -25.55 26.22 15.96
N TRP A 269 -25.55 25.44 17.04
CA TRP A 269 -24.35 24.98 17.73
C TRP A 269 -23.42 24.07 16.92
N LYS A 270 -23.94 23.17 16.06
CA LYS A 270 -23.09 22.28 15.25
C LYS A 270 -22.31 23.08 14.22
N THR A 271 -22.96 24.03 13.55
CA THR A 271 -22.30 24.96 12.64
C THR A 271 -21.30 25.85 13.38
N ALA A 272 -21.66 26.34 14.57
CA ALA A 272 -20.77 27.15 15.40
C ALA A 272 -19.51 26.38 15.84
N LEU A 273 -19.68 25.16 16.36
CA LEU A 273 -18.58 24.30 16.80
C LEU A 273 -17.61 23.96 15.67
N LEU A 274 -18.12 23.75 14.46
CA LEU A 274 -17.27 23.51 13.29
C LEU A 274 -16.46 24.75 12.94
N ALA A 275 -17.07 25.93 12.97
CA ALA A 275 -16.39 27.21 12.71
C ALA A 275 -15.31 27.51 13.76
N VAL A 276 -15.64 27.38 15.05
CA VAL A 276 -14.69 27.61 16.17
C VAL A 276 -13.53 26.62 16.10
N LYS A 277 -13.78 25.33 15.86
CA LYS A 277 -12.69 24.34 15.69
C LYS A 277 -11.79 24.64 14.50
N GLN A 278 -12.35 25.17 13.41
CA GLN A 278 -11.58 25.49 12.21
C GLN A 278 -10.69 26.72 12.42
N ARG A 279 -11.13 27.70 13.22
CA ARG A 279 -10.33 28.87 13.60
C ARG A 279 -9.25 28.53 14.64
N ASN A 280 -9.61 27.78 15.69
CA ASN A 280 -8.67 27.45 16.77
C ASN A 280 -7.59 26.43 16.34
N ARG A 281 -7.80 25.71 15.23
CA ARG A 281 -6.75 24.94 14.57
C ARG A 281 -5.88 25.89 13.74
N GLY A 282 -4.96 26.58 14.40
CA GLY A 282 -3.87 27.27 13.71
C GLY A 282 -3.11 26.32 12.77
N PRO A 283 -2.40 26.83 11.75
CA PRO A 283 -1.64 26.02 10.80
C PRO A 283 -0.49 25.31 11.54
N SER A 284 -0.76 24.11 12.05
CA SER A 284 0.25 23.31 12.75
C SER A 284 1.29 22.78 11.75
N PRO A 285 2.60 22.90 12.02
CA PRO A 285 3.63 22.44 11.10
C PRO A 285 3.61 20.92 11.08
N GLU A 286 3.41 20.32 9.90
CA GLU A 286 3.44 18.88 9.69
C GLU A 286 4.83 18.33 10.06
N PRO A 287 4.98 17.57 11.17
CA PRO A 287 6.22 16.85 11.40
C PRO A 287 6.14 15.59 10.53
N LEU A 288 7.07 15.48 9.59
CA LEU A 288 7.32 14.31 8.75
C LEU A 288 7.66 13.08 9.62
N LYS A 289 6.66 12.48 10.27
CA LYS A 289 6.76 11.13 10.82
C LYS A 289 6.28 10.18 9.72
N LEU A 290 7.22 9.34 9.27
CA LEU A 290 6.99 8.20 8.39
C LEU A 290 5.69 7.49 8.81
N MET A 291 4.63 7.71 8.03
CA MET A 291 3.30 7.22 8.36
C MET A 291 3.26 5.70 8.20
N LEU A 292 3.43 4.98 9.31
CA LEU A 292 3.19 3.53 9.41
C LEU A 292 1.74 3.22 9.84
N GLY A 293 0.94 4.24 10.15
CA GLY A 293 -0.49 4.10 10.44
C GLY A 293 -1.36 4.42 9.22
N PRO A 294 -2.58 3.86 9.12
CA PRO A 294 -3.46 4.11 7.98
C PRO A 294 -3.65 5.61 7.82
N ALA A 295 -3.43 6.10 6.58
CA ALA A 295 -3.70 7.48 6.23
C ALA A 295 -5.09 7.83 6.77
N ASN A 296 -5.15 8.77 7.70
CA ASN A 296 -6.36 9.15 8.41
C ASN A 296 -7.37 9.74 7.41
N VAL A 297 -8.08 8.88 6.68
CA VAL A 297 -9.25 9.26 5.90
C VAL A 297 -10.35 9.50 6.92
N ARG A 298 -10.39 10.75 7.40
CA ARG A 298 -11.39 11.27 8.33
C ARG A 298 -12.78 10.85 7.81
N PRO A 299 -13.57 10.07 8.56
CA PRO A 299 -14.89 9.65 8.11
C PRO A 299 -15.87 10.80 8.31
N LEU A 300 -15.89 11.75 7.37
CA LEU A 300 -16.96 12.71 7.26
C LEU A 300 -18.21 11.94 6.80
N LYS A 301 -19.20 11.82 7.69
CA LYS A 301 -20.59 11.36 7.48
C LYS A 301 -20.88 10.86 6.05
N ARG A 302 -20.67 9.56 5.81
CA ARG A 302 -20.90 8.95 4.49
C ARG A 302 -22.40 8.86 4.19
N LYS A 303 -22.84 9.61 3.17
CA LYS A 303 -23.88 9.12 2.24
C LYS A 303 -23.33 7.84 1.62
N TRP A 304 -24.19 6.83 1.49
CA TRP A 304 -23.87 5.44 1.13
C TRP A 304 -23.20 5.18 -0.24
N ASN A 305 -22.60 6.18 -0.89
CA ASN A 305 -22.14 6.06 -2.29
C ASN A 305 -20.66 6.43 -2.52
N SER A 306 -19.80 6.45 -1.49
CA SER A 306 -18.34 6.43 -1.72
C SER A 306 -17.76 5.11 -1.22
N LEU A 307 -17.77 4.14 -2.15
CA LEU A 307 -17.54 2.71 -1.95
C LEU A 307 -16.03 2.42 -1.93
N SER A 308 -15.40 2.47 -0.76
CA SER A 308 -14.13 1.75 -0.60
C SER A 308 -14.45 0.27 -0.39
N VAL A 309 -14.09 -0.58 -1.35
CA VAL A 309 -14.24 -2.05 -1.28
C VAL A 309 -13.63 -2.60 0.02
N ILE A 310 -12.51 -2.01 0.46
CA ILE A 310 -11.83 -2.43 1.68
C ILE A 310 -12.50 -1.79 2.91
N PRO A 311 -12.91 -2.61 3.90
CA PRO A 311 -13.54 -2.12 5.12
C PRO A 311 -12.57 -1.31 5.99
N VAL A 312 -13.13 -0.35 6.73
CA VAL A 312 -12.37 0.44 7.71
C VAL A 312 -12.16 -0.42 8.96
N LEU A 313 -10.96 -0.34 9.53
CA LEU A 313 -10.60 -1.01 10.78
C LEU A 313 -11.59 -0.62 11.88
N ASN A 314 -12.34 -1.60 12.39
CA ASN A 314 -13.28 -1.44 13.49
C ASN A 314 -13.25 -2.69 14.40
N SER A 315 -12.79 -2.48 15.62
CA SER A 315 -12.85 -3.39 16.75
C SER A 315 -14.21 -3.27 17.44
N SER A 316 -14.73 -4.38 18.00
CA SER A 316 -16.05 -4.36 18.64
C SER A 316 -16.06 -3.54 19.93
N SER A 317 -14.92 -3.49 20.64
CA SER A 317 -14.74 -2.70 21.85
C SER A 317 -14.55 -1.19 21.59
N TYR A 318 -14.22 -0.78 20.36
CA TYR A 318 -13.88 0.61 20.05
C TYR A 318 -15.15 1.46 19.82
N THR A 319 -15.87 1.78 20.90
CA THR A 319 -16.87 2.84 20.87
C THR A 319 -16.17 4.21 20.87
N LYS A 320 -16.31 4.97 19.78
CA LYS A 320 -15.75 6.31 19.54
C LYS A 320 -16.10 7.40 20.57
N GLU A 321 -16.79 7.08 21.66
CA GLU A 321 -17.13 8.04 22.71
C GLU A 321 -15.96 8.36 23.67
N CYS A 322 -14.81 7.69 23.56
CA CYS A 322 -13.65 8.03 24.38
C CYS A 322 -12.80 9.11 23.71
N GLY A 323 -13.20 10.37 23.92
CA GLY A 323 -12.40 11.53 23.53
C GLY A 323 -11.06 11.58 24.27
N LYS A 324 -9.96 11.57 23.50
CA LYS A 324 -8.65 12.21 23.74
C LYS A 324 -7.97 12.17 25.13
N LYS A 325 -8.40 11.35 26.08
CA LYS A 325 -7.55 11.03 27.23
C LYS A 325 -6.59 9.94 26.80
N GLU A 326 -5.30 10.19 26.99
CA GLU A 326 -4.29 9.13 27.09
C GLU A 326 -4.78 8.18 28.18
N MET A 327 -5.53 7.17 27.76
CA MET A 327 -6.02 6.12 28.64
C MET A 327 -4.77 5.37 29.06
N SER A 328 -4.46 5.38 30.35
CA SER A 328 -3.37 4.57 30.91
C SER A 328 -3.53 3.13 30.40
N LEU A 329 -2.44 2.53 29.93
CA LEU A 329 -2.40 1.14 29.45
C LEU A 329 -3.04 0.15 30.45
N SER A 330 -3.04 0.50 31.75
CA SER A 330 -3.70 -0.26 32.82
C SER A 330 -5.22 -0.40 32.63
N ASP A 331 -5.89 0.64 32.11
CA ASP A 331 -7.36 0.69 32.09
C ASP A 331 -7.95 -0.19 30.99
N CYS A 332 -7.21 -0.41 29.90
CA CYS A 332 -7.61 -1.34 28.84
C CYS A 332 -7.50 -2.79 29.31
N LEU A 333 -6.40 -3.16 29.96
CA LEU A 333 -6.20 -4.54 30.46
C LEU A 333 -7.26 -4.95 31.51
N ASN A 334 -7.79 -3.99 32.28
CA ASN A 334 -8.73 -4.29 33.35
C ASN A 334 -10.19 -4.52 32.90
N ARG A 335 -10.64 -4.01 31.73
CA ARG A 335 -12.06 -4.15 31.31
C ARG A 335 -12.34 -5.31 30.36
N SER A 336 -11.35 -5.68 29.57
CA SER A 336 -11.33 -6.86 28.71
C SER A 336 -9.88 -7.02 28.37
N GLY A 337 -9.27 -8.18 28.58
CA GLY A 337 -7.85 -8.42 28.28
C GLY A 337 -7.52 -8.35 26.77
N SER A 338 -8.15 -7.44 26.02
CA SER A 338 -8.07 -7.24 24.59
C SER A 338 -7.74 -5.78 24.25
N PHE A 339 -6.70 -5.57 23.46
CA PHE A 339 -6.18 -4.30 22.98
C PHE A 339 -6.84 -3.94 21.63
N PRO A 340 -7.50 -2.76 21.52
CA PRO A 340 -8.17 -2.35 20.29
C PRO A 340 -7.16 -1.94 19.20
N LEU A 341 -7.37 -2.43 17.97
CA LEU A 341 -6.42 -2.26 16.86
C LEU A 341 -6.27 -0.81 16.40
N GLU A 342 -7.26 0.05 16.63
CA GLU A 342 -7.21 1.47 16.27
C GLU A 342 -6.12 2.23 17.04
N GLN A 343 -5.63 1.68 18.15
CA GLN A 343 -4.55 2.25 18.95
C GLN A 343 -3.15 1.76 18.53
N LEU A 344 -3.06 0.73 17.67
CA LEU A 344 -1.78 0.25 17.14
C LEU A 344 -1.20 1.27 16.14
N GLN A 345 -0.25 2.09 16.60
CA GLN A 345 0.44 3.07 15.75
C GLN A 345 1.88 2.69 15.45
N SER A 346 2.47 1.79 16.24
CA SER A 346 3.88 1.45 16.15
C SER A 346 4.15 -0.04 16.30
N PHE A 347 5.25 -0.50 15.70
CA PHE A 347 5.68 -1.89 15.77
C PHE A 347 6.01 -2.37 17.20
N PRO A 348 6.66 -1.58 18.08
CA PRO A 348 6.87 -1.99 19.47
C PRO A 348 5.57 -2.23 20.24
N GLN A 349 4.53 -1.43 19.97
CA GLN A 349 3.19 -1.65 20.56
C GLN A 349 2.56 -2.95 20.08
N LEU A 350 2.75 -3.31 18.80
CA LEU A 350 2.31 -4.60 18.27
C LEU A 350 2.95 -5.75 19.04
N LEU A 351 4.27 -5.71 19.23
CA LEU A 351 5.01 -6.76 19.94
C LEU A 351 4.56 -6.91 21.41
N GLN A 352 4.38 -5.79 22.11
CA GLN A 352 3.94 -5.81 23.52
C GLN A 352 2.51 -6.37 23.67
N ASN A 353 1.64 -6.09 22.71
CA ASN A 353 0.22 -6.43 22.79
C ASN A 353 -0.17 -7.64 21.92
N ILE A 354 0.78 -8.34 21.31
CA ILE A 354 0.50 -9.40 20.31
C ILE A 354 -0.43 -10.50 20.86
N HIS A 355 -0.32 -10.78 22.16
CA HIS A 355 -1.08 -11.80 22.89
C HIS A 355 -2.52 -11.36 23.21
N CYS A 356 -2.83 -10.07 23.14
CA CYS A 356 -4.10 -9.50 23.54
C CYS A 356 -4.77 -8.70 22.41
N LEU A 357 -4.37 -8.80 21.15
CA LEU A 357 -5.01 -8.02 20.08
C LEU A 357 -6.46 -8.48 19.83
N GLU A 358 -7.41 -7.54 19.84
CA GLU A 358 -8.77 -7.81 19.39
C GLU A 358 -8.81 -7.81 17.87
N LEU A 359 -9.08 -8.96 17.24
CA LEU A 359 -9.12 -9.06 15.78
C LEU A 359 -10.22 -8.19 15.15
N PRO A 360 -10.00 -7.67 13.93
CA PRO A 360 -11.01 -6.82 13.30
C PRO A 360 -12.26 -7.63 12.98
N SER A 361 -13.42 -7.00 13.16
CA SER A 361 -14.72 -7.60 12.79
C SER A 361 -14.76 -7.97 11.31
N GLN A 362 -14.22 -7.10 10.46
CA GLN A 362 -14.09 -7.27 9.01
C GLN A 362 -12.62 -7.48 8.63
N MET A 363 -12.23 -8.73 8.40
CA MET A 363 -10.83 -9.12 8.21
C MET A 363 -10.14 -8.45 7.01
N GLY A 364 -10.91 -7.98 6.02
CA GLY A 364 -10.38 -7.23 4.88
C GLY A 364 -9.62 -5.95 5.25
N SER A 365 -9.87 -5.36 6.43
CA SER A 365 -9.19 -4.15 6.87
C SER A 365 -7.68 -4.34 7.09
N VAL A 366 -7.24 -5.60 7.25
CA VAL A 366 -5.83 -5.98 7.38
C VAL A 366 -4.99 -5.48 6.20
N LEU A 367 -5.52 -5.55 4.97
CA LEU A 367 -4.78 -5.19 3.76
C LEU A 367 -4.23 -3.75 3.79
N ASN A 368 -4.89 -2.86 4.53
CA ASN A 368 -4.51 -1.44 4.65
C ASN A 368 -3.61 -1.14 5.85
N ASN A 369 -3.20 -2.15 6.64
CA ASN A 369 -2.40 -1.95 7.84
C ASN A 369 -1.21 -2.92 7.88
N SER A 370 -0.01 -2.38 7.68
CA SER A 370 1.26 -3.12 7.70
C SER A 370 1.53 -3.83 9.03
N LEU A 371 1.10 -3.26 10.17
CA LEU A 371 1.23 -3.90 11.48
C LEU A 371 0.37 -5.17 11.58
N LEU A 372 -0.83 -5.16 10.99
CA LEU A 372 -1.69 -6.34 10.96
C LEU A 372 -1.21 -7.40 9.97
N LEU A 373 -0.57 -6.98 8.87
CA LEU A 373 0.10 -7.92 7.96
C LEU A 373 1.25 -8.65 8.68
N HIS A 374 2.04 -7.95 9.49
CA HIS A 374 3.05 -8.60 10.36
C HIS A 374 2.41 -9.58 11.34
N TYR A 375 1.31 -9.19 11.99
CA TYR A 375 0.59 -10.08 12.90
C TYR A 375 0.15 -11.38 12.24
N ILE A 376 -0.47 -11.29 11.06
CA ILE A 376 -0.94 -12.47 10.33
C ILE A 376 0.21 -13.39 9.91
N ASN A 377 1.32 -12.83 9.43
CA ASN A 377 2.48 -13.64 9.04
C ASN A 377 3.17 -14.32 10.24
N CYS A 378 3.23 -13.65 11.39
CA CYS A 378 3.90 -14.18 12.58
C CYS A 378 3.05 -15.18 13.36
N VAL A 379 1.76 -14.89 13.57
CA VAL A 379 0.90 -15.71 14.43
C VAL A 379 0.39 -16.95 13.69
N ARG A 380 0.14 -16.83 12.37
CA ARG A 380 -0.35 -17.91 11.49
C ARG A 380 -1.55 -18.67 12.09
N ASP A 381 -2.46 -17.95 12.74
CA ASP A 381 -3.66 -18.53 13.33
C ASP A 381 -4.64 -18.94 12.22
N GLU A 382 -4.84 -20.25 12.05
CA GLU A 382 -5.65 -20.85 11.00
C GLU A 382 -7.07 -20.25 10.86
N PRO A 383 -7.92 -20.17 11.92
CA PRO A 383 -9.23 -19.54 11.82
C PRO A 383 -9.18 -18.07 11.36
N VAL A 384 -8.12 -17.32 11.71
CA VAL A 384 -7.96 -15.92 11.31
C VAL A 384 -7.62 -15.82 9.83
N LEU A 385 -6.68 -16.65 9.38
CA LEU A 385 -6.30 -16.79 7.99
C LEU A 385 -7.48 -17.24 7.13
N LEU A 386 -8.23 -18.26 7.56
CA LEU A 386 -9.43 -18.73 6.85
C LEU A 386 -10.49 -17.64 6.72
N ARG A 387 -10.75 -16.87 7.78
CA ARG A 387 -11.67 -15.71 7.73
C ARG A 387 -11.19 -14.64 6.74
N PHE A 388 -9.88 -14.40 6.70
CA PHE A 388 -9.27 -13.46 5.76
C PHE A 388 -9.41 -13.96 4.31
N TYR A 389 -9.01 -15.20 4.03
CA TYR A 389 -9.06 -15.80 2.71
C TYR A 389 -10.48 -15.94 2.17
N TYR A 390 -11.45 -16.28 3.03
CA TYR A 390 -12.86 -16.34 2.64
C TYR A 390 -13.37 -14.95 2.23
N TRP A 391 -13.09 -13.92 3.05
CA TRP A 391 -13.46 -12.54 2.73
C TRP A 391 -12.80 -12.07 1.42
N LEU A 392 -11.52 -12.35 1.24
CA LEU A 392 -10.75 -11.94 0.06
C LEU A 392 -11.29 -12.62 -1.20
N SER A 393 -11.54 -13.93 -1.15
CA SER A 393 -12.09 -14.70 -2.28
C SER A 393 -13.48 -14.19 -2.70
N GLN A 394 -14.37 -13.97 -1.72
CA GLN A 394 -15.71 -13.43 -1.98
C GLN A 394 -15.62 -12.03 -2.62
N THR A 395 -14.79 -11.15 -2.06
CA THR A 395 -14.65 -9.76 -2.52
C THR A 395 -14.05 -9.70 -3.94
N LEU A 396 -13.03 -10.52 -4.24
CA LEU A 396 -12.45 -10.64 -5.57
C LEU A 396 -13.49 -11.10 -6.62
N GLN A 397 -14.33 -12.06 -6.25
CA GLN A 397 -15.37 -12.57 -7.14
C GLN A 397 -16.51 -11.56 -7.35
N GLU A 398 -16.92 -10.84 -6.30
CA GLU A 398 -17.98 -9.82 -6.39
C GLU A 398 -17.55 -8.58 -7.17
N GLU A 399 -16.31 -8.11 -6.99
CA GLU A 399 -15.85 -6.85 -7.61
C GLU A 399 -15.29 -7.01 -9.03
N CYS A 400 -15.19 -8.23 -9.54
CA CYS A 400 -14.63 -8.47 -10.86
C CYS A 400 -15.47 -7.82 -11.98
N ILE A 401 -14.82 -6.94 -12.77
CA ILE A 401 -15.47 -5.99 -13.70
C ILE A 401 -16.31 -6.67 -14.79
N TRP A 402 -15.85 -7.75 -15.37
CA TRP A 402 -16.55 -8.55 -16.39
C TRP A 402 -17.79 -9.28 -15.89
N TYR A 403 -17.90 -9.57 -14.59
CA TYR A 403 -19.19 -9.98 -14.03
C TYR A 403 -20.16 -8.80 -13.96
N LYS A 404 -19.63 -7.57 -13.91
CA LYS A 404 -20.35 -6.28 -13.83
C LYS A 404 -20.11 -5.43 -15.09
N VAL A 405 -20.66 -5.89 -16.23
CA VAL A 405 -20.31 -5.48 -17.61
C VAL A 405 -20.21 -3.96 -17.91
N ASN A 406 -20.67 -3.00 -17.09
CA ASN A 406 -20.94 -1.64 -17.60
C ASN A 406 -20.62 -0.42 -16.69
N ASN A 407 -19.50 -0.37 -15.95
CA ASN A 407 -19.13 0.90 -15.26
C ASN A 407 -17.62 1.21 -15.19
N TYR A 408 -17.21 2.37 -15.72
CA TYR A 408 -15.82 2.87 -15.65
C TYR A 408 -15.33 3.15 -14.22
N GLU A 409 -16.20 3.72 -13.36
CA GLU A 409 -15.84 4.01 -11.96
C GLU A 409 -15.52 2.74 -11.18
N HIS A 410 -16.31 1.68 -11.38
CA HIS A 410 -16.09 0.37 -10.75
C HIS A 410 -14.77 -0.25 -11.21
N GLY A 411 -14.37 -0.02 -12.47
CA GLY A 411 -13.08 -0.48 -12.97
C GLY A 411 -11.89 0.15 -12.26
N LYS A 412 -11.97 1.44 -11.95
CA LYS A 412 -10.94 2.14 -11.17
C LYS A 412 -10.90 1.65 -9.72
N GLU A 413 -12.06 1.42 -9.12
CA GLU A 413 -12.17 0.88 -7.75
C GLU A 413 -11.57 -0.53 -7.66
N PHE A 414 -11.89 -1.40 -8.61
CA PHE A 414 -11.32 -2.75 -8.68
C PHE A 414 -9.81 -2.72 -8.90
N THR A 415 -9.31 -1.85 -9.78
CA THR A 415 -7.87 -1.66 -9.98
C THR A 415 -7.17 -1.24 -8.69
N ASN A 416 -7.71 -0.26 -7.97
CA ASN A 416 -7.18 0.18 -6.68
C ASN A 416 -7.22 -0.94 -5.61
N PHE A 417 -8.26 -1.78 -5.66
CA PHE A 417 -8.37 -2.93 -4.78
C PHE A 417 -7.26 -3.95 -5.06
N LEU A 418 -7.06 -4.33 -6.33
CA LEU A 418 -5.97 -5.22 -6.74
C LEU A 418 -4.59 -4.63 -6.40
N ASP A 419 -4.36 -3.34 -6.62
CA ASP A 419 -3.10 -2.67 -6.23
C ASP A 419 -2.86 -2.74 -4.71
N THR A 420 -3.91 -2.80 -3.91
CA THR A 420 -3.78 -2.96 -2.45
C THR A 420 -3.42 -4.40 -2.07
N ILE A 421 -4.02 -5.38 -2.75
CA ILE A 421 -3.66 -6.80 -2.59
C ILE A 421 -2.20 -7.03 -2.99
N ILE A 422 -1.79 -6.55 -4.17
CA ILE A 422 -0.42 -6.69 -4.68
C ILE A 422 0.60 -6.04 -3.73
N ARG A 423 0.26 -4.89 -3.13
CA ARG A 423 1.10 -4.26 -2.10
C ARG A 423 1.23 -5.13 -0.86
N ALA A 424 0.15 -5.78 -0.44
CA ALA A 424 0.19 -6.71 0.69
C ALA A 424 0.99 -7.98 0.37
N GLU A 425 0.83 -8.59 -0.80
CA GLU A 425 1.63 -9.74 -1.25
C GLU A 425 3.12 -9.38 -1.37
N CYS A 426 3.44 -8.24 -1.97
CA CYS A 426 4.82 -7.71 -2.02
C CYS A 426 5.42 -7.49 -0.61
N PHE A 427 4.60 -6.99 0.33
CA PHE A 427 5.04 -6.73 1.70
C PHE A 427 5.31 -8.04 2.47
N LEU A 428 4.46 -9.04 2.28
CA LEU A 428 4.60 -10.35 2.89
C LEU A 428 5.63 -11.24 2.19
N GLN A 429 5.96 -10.91 0.93
CA GLN A 429 6.75 -11.75 0.02
C GLN A 429 6.14 -13.14 -0.20
N GLU A 430 4.81 -13.24 -0.06
CA GLU A 430 4.02 -14.45 -0.21
C GLU A 430 2.71 -14.08 -0.91
N GLY A 431 2.29 -14.88 -1.90
CA GLY A 431 0.99 -14.70 -2.55
C GLY A 431 -0.15 -15.37 -1.79
N PHE A 432 -1.37 -14.86 -1.99
CA PHE A 432 -2.54 -15.41 -1.33
C PHE A 432 -3.19 -16.52 -2.17
N TYR A 433 -3.55 -17.64 -1.54
CA TYR A 433 -4.31 -18.73 -2.18
C TYR A 433 -5.66 -18.25 -2.77
N SER A 434 -6.28 -17.24 -2.15
CA SER A 434 -7.49 -16.62 -2.69
C SER A 434 -7.25 -15.94 -4.05
N CYS A 435 -6.06 -15.35 -4.26
CA CYS A 435 -5.66 -14.74 -5.52
C CYS A 435 -5.38 -15.81 -6.58
N GLU A 436 -4.71 -16.90 -6.20
CA GLU A 436 -4.50 -18.06 -7.08
C GLU A 436 -5.83 -18.64 -7.58
N ALA A 437 -6.74 -18.96 -6.67
CA ALA A 437 -8.07 -19.50 -7.02
C ALA A 437 -8.88 -18.51 -7.86
N PHE A 438 -8.73 -17.20 -7.61
CA PHE A 438 -9.33 -16.16 -8.42
C PHE A 438 -8.74 -16.13 -9.84
N LEU A 439 -7.42 -16.22 -10.00
CA LEU A 439 -6.76 -16.26 -11.30
C LEU A 439 -7.21 -17.46 -12.13
N TYR A 440 -7.29 -18.66 -11.54
CA TYR A 440 -7.75 -19.86 -12.25
C TYR A 440 -9.17 -19.73 -12.80
N LYS A 441 -10.05 -19.02 -12.08
CA LYS A 441 -11.43 -18.79 -12.54
C LYS A 441 -11.55 -17.64 -13.54
N SER A 442 -10.68 -16.62 -13.44
CA SER A 442 -10.80 -15.38 -14.21
C SER A 442 -10.00 -15.38 -15.52
N LEU A 443 -8.83 -16.01 -15.56
CA LEU A 443 -7.99 -16.07 -16.77
C LEU A 443 -8.67 -16.69 -18.00
N PRO A 444 -9.48 -17.76 -17.90
CA PRO A 444 -10.19 -18.31 -19.06
C PRO A 444 -11.18 -17.32 -19.69
N LEU A 445 -11.66 -16.35 -18.90
CA LEU A 445 -12.58 -15.31 -19.33
C LEU A 445 -11.85 -14.01 -19.68
N TRP A 446 -10.51 -13.98 -19.57
CA TRP A 446 -9.74 -12.75 -19.77
C TRP A 446 -9.54 -12.39 -21.23
N ASP A 447 -9.76 -11.11 -21.56
CA ASP A 447 -9.47 -10.51 -22.86
C ASP A 447 -8.03 -9.97 -23.00
N GLY A 448 -7.25 -9.92 -21.91
CA GLY A 448 -5.90 -9.36 -21.87
C GLY A 448 -5.82 -7.83 -21.66
N LEU A 449 -6.94 -7.11 -21.59
CA LEU A 449 -6.95 -5.65 -21.59
C LEU A 449 -7.18 -5.05 -20.21
N CYS A 450 -8.25 -5.46 -19.53
CA CYS A 450 -8.63 -4.90 -18.23
C CYS A 450 -7.61 -5.27 -17.13
N CYS A 451 -7.25 -4.31 -16.29
CA CYS A 451 -6.33 -4.48 -15.14
C CYS A 451 -5.06 -5.28 -15.49
N ARG A 452 -4.53 -5.13 -16.71
CA ARG A 452 -3.45 -5.98 -17.24
C ARG A 452 -2.21 -6.03 -16.36
N SER A 453 -1.74 -4.87 -15.88
CA SER A 453 -0.59 -4.80 -14.98
C SER A 453 -0.86 -5.58 -13.69
N GLN A 454 -2.05 -5.45 -13.13
CA GLN A 454 -2.43 -6.06 -11.86
C GLN A 454 -2.56 -7.58 -12.00
N PHE A 455 -3.22 -8.07 -13.05
CA PHE A 455 -3.33 -9.51 -13.31
C PHE A 455 -1.96 -10.16 -13.48
N LEU A 456 -1.08 -9.55 -14.26
CA LEU A 456 0.28 -10.08 -14.47
C LEU A 456 1.15 -10.00 -13.20
N GLN A 457 0.92 -9.01 -12.33
CA GLN A 457 1.57 -8.94 -11.01
C GLN A 457 1.02 -10.01 -10.05
N LEU A 458 -0.29 -10.29 -10.05
CA LEU A 458 -0.84 -11.40 -9.27
C LEU A 458 -0.30 -12.74 -9.75
N VAL A 459 -0.13 -12.91 -11.08
CA VAL A 459 0.49 -14.10 -11.66
C VAL A 459 1.93 -14.28 -11.16
N SER A 460 2.69 -13.20 -10.94
CA SER A 460 4.06 -13.34 -10.43
C SER A 460 4.12 -13.76 -8.95
N TRP A 461 3.03 -13.62 -8.20
CA TRP A 461 2.95 -14.02 -6.79
C TRP A 461 2.26 -15.37 -6.55
N ILE A 462 1.89 -16.12 -7.59
CA ILE A 462 1.25 -17.43 -7.40
C ILE A 462 2.11 -18.33 -6.48
N PRO A 463 1.53 -18.87 -5.39
CA PRO A 463 2.24 -19.76 -4.49
C PRO A 463 2.91 -20.94 -5.20
N PHE A 464 4.05 -21.38 -4.69
CA PHE A 464 4.76 -22.52 -5.27
C PHE A 464 3.86 -23.76 -5.24
N SER A 465 3.72 -24.39 -6.40
CA SER A 465 2.86 -25.55 -6.63
C SER A 465 3.43 -26.38 -7.78
N SER A 466 2.93 -27.61 -7.96
CA SER A 466 3.48 -28.44 -9.02
C SER A 466 3.12 -27.85 -10.39
N PHE A 467 4.12 -27.69 -11.26
CA PHE A 467 3.89 -27.08 -12.58
C PHE A 467 2.83 -27.83 -13.39
N SER A 468 2.72 -29.15 -13.18
CA SER A 468 1.77 -29.99 -13.93
C SER A 468 0.32 -29.71 -13.54
N GLU A 469 0.05 -29.31 -12.29
CA GLU A 469 -1.29 -28.92 -11.81
C GLU A 469 -1.66 -27.51 -12.28
N VAL A 470 -0.72 -26.57 -12.21
CA VAL A 470 -0.95 -25.15 -12.58
C VAL A 470 -1.07 -24.97 -14.09
N LYS A 471 -0.40 -25.80 -14.89
CA LYS A 471 -0.35 -25.65 -16.35
C LYS A 471 -1.72 -25.56 -17.02
N PRO A 472 -2.64 -26.52 -16.87
CA PRO A 472 -3.94 -26.44 -17.52
C PRO A 472 -4.80 -25.29 -17.00
N LEU A 473 -4.65 -24.90 -15.72
CA LEU A 473 -5.48 -23.90 -15.07
C LEU A 473 -5.05 -22.46 -15.37
N LEU A 474 -3.77 -22.25 -15.65
CA LEU A 474 -3.19 -20.91 -15.78
C LEU A 474 -2.33 -20.75 -17.02
N PHE A 475 -1.30 -21.58 -17.16
CA PHE A 475 -0.31 -21.39 -18.23
C PHE A 475 -0.92 -21.60 -19.62
N ASP A 476 -1.81 -22.57 -19.80
CA ASP A 476 -2.43 -22.81 -21.11
C ASP A 476 -3.34 -21.64 -21.55
N HIS A 477 -4.09 -21.04 -20.62
CA HIS A 477 -4.88 -19.83 -20.89
C HIS A 477 -3.99 -18.61 -21.14
N LEU A 478 -2.90 -18.47 -20.38
CA LEU A 478 -1.92 -17.40 -20.59
C LEU A 478 -1.22 -17.56 -21.96
N ALA A 479 -0.93 -18.78 -22.41
CA ALA A 479 -0.35 -19.07 -23.71
C ALA A 479 -1.29 -18.67 -24.85
N GLN A 480 -2.59 -18.98 -24.73
CA GLN A 480 -3.59 -18.57 -25.71
C GLN A 480 -3.60 -17.06 -25.92
N LEU A 481 -3.66 -16.29 -24.81
CA LEU A 481 -3.58 -14.83 -24.86
C LEU A 481 -2.24 -14.35 -25.40
N PHE A 482 -1.14 -14.97 -24.96
CA PHE A 482 0.20 -14.61 -25.39
C PHE A 482 0.35 -14.68 -26.92
N PHE A 483 -0.11 -15.76 -27.56
CA PHE A 483 0.04 -15.92 -29.01
C PHE A 483 -0.82 -14.97 -29.84
N THR A 484 -2.02 -14.60 -29.36
CA THR A 484 -2.93 -13.69 -30.07
C THR A 484 -2.68 -12.20 -29.79
N SER A 485 -1.81 -11.89 -28.83
CA SER A 485 -1.59 -10.53 -28.34
C SER A 485 -0.48 -9.76 -29.07
N THR A 486 -0.33 -8.47 -28.73
CA THR A 486 0.74 -7.60 -29.24
C THR A 486 2.11 -7.96 -28.66
N ILE A 487 3.20 -7.54 -29.33
CA ILE A 487 4.59 -7.68 -28.82
C ILE A 487 4.73 -7.14 -27.39
N TYR A 488 4.13 -5.99 -27.09
CA TYR A 488 4.20 -5.40 -25.76
C TYR A 488 3.53 -6.29 -24.69
N PHE A 489 2.42 -6.95 -25.03
CA PHE A 489 1.77 -7.92 -24.13
C PHE A 489 2.64 -9.13 -23.90
N LYS A 490 3.22 -9.70 -24.97
CA LYS A 490 4.17 -10.80 -24.88
C LYS A 490 5.34 -10.46 -23.95
N CYS A 491 5.94 -9.27 -24.07
CA CYS A 491 7.01 -8.84 -23.17
C CYS A 491 6.56 -8.72 -21.70
N SER A 492 5.36 -8.19 -21.44
CA SER A 492 4.85 -8.11 -20.06
C SER A 492 4.58 -9.49 -19.45
N VAL A 493 4.11 -10.46 -20.25
CA VAL A 493 3.96 -11.84 -19.80
C VAL A 493 5.31 -12.46 -19.48
N LEU A 494 6.32 -12.28 -20.33
CA LEU A 494 7.68 -12.77 -20.05
C LEU A 494 8.27 -12.15 -18.78
N GLN A 495 8.04 -10.85 -18.56
CA GLN A 495 8.46 -10.16 -17.34
C GLN A 495 7.76 -10.74 -16.10
N SER A 496 6.44 -10.96 -16.17
CA SER A 496 5.67 -11.60 -15.08
C SER A 496 6.16 -13.02 -14.79
N LEU A 497 6.46 -13.82 -15.83
CA LEU A 497 7.01 -15.17 -15.67
C LEU A 497 8.45 -15.17 -15.13
N LYS A 498 9.24 -14.13 -15.43
CA LYS A 498 10.56 -13.91 -14.81
C LYS A 498 10.42 -13.65 -13.31
N GLU A 499 9.50 -12.77 -12.92
CA GLU A 499 9.20 -12.46 -11.53
C GLU A 499 8.66 -13.68 -10.78
N LEU A 500 7.75 -14.45 -11.40
CA LEU A 500 7.26 -15.73 -10.89
C LEU A 500 8.40 -16.70 -10.62
N LEU A 501 9.27 -16.91 -11.61
CA LEU A 501 10.44 -17.76 -11.47
C LEU A 501 11.32 -17.29 -10.31
N GLN A 502 11.60 -15.99 -10.21
CA GLN A 502 12.39 -15.43 -9.12
C GLN A 502 11.74 -15.71 -7.76
N ASN A 503 10.44 -15.53 -7.62
CA ASN A 503 9.71 -15.75 -6.37
C ASN A 503 9.72 -17.24 -5.98
N TRP A 504 9.52 -18.14 -6.93
CA TRP A 504 9.63 -19.59 -6.71
C TRP A 504 11.05 -20.01 -6.30
N LEU A 505 12.08 -19.45 -6.95
CA LEU A 505 13.48 -19.74 -6.60
C LEU A 505 13.82 -19.25 -5.19
N LEU A 506 13.36 -18.05 -4.81
CA LEU A 506 13.55 -17.52 -3.46
C LEU A 506 12.86 -18.40 -2.42
N TRP A 507 11.61 -18.78 -2.66
CA TRP A 507 10.85 -19.66 -1.77
C TRP A 507 11.56 -21.01 -1.58
N LEU A 508 11.98 -21.65 -2.68
CA LEU A 508 12.71 -22.92 -2.62
C LEU A 508 14.05 -22.81 -1.90
N SER A 509 14.78 -21.72 -2.11
CA SER A 509 16.05 -21.49 -1.42
C SER A 509 15.85 -21.39 0.10
N MET A 510 14.75 -20.78 0.55
CA MET A 510 14.41 -20.71 1.98
C MET A 510 13.94 -22.05 2.54
N ASP A 511 13.09 -22.78 1.81
CA ASP A 511 12.54 -24.08 2.26
C ASP A 511 13.64 -25.13 2.49
N ILE A 512 14.64 -25.19 1.59
CA ILE A 512 15.79 -26.11 1.71
C ILE A 512 16.60 -25.84 2.99
N HIS A 513 16.68 -24.59 3.43
CA HIS A 513 17.39 -24.23 4.65
C HIS A 513 16.58 -24.50 5.92
N MET A 514 15.25 -24.57 5.83
CA MET A 514 14.34 -24.71 6.96
C MET A 514 13.94 -26.16 7.28
N LYS A 515 13.98 -27.08 6.31
CA LYS A 515 13.61 -28.50 6.53
C LYS A 515 14.80 -29.34 7.02
N PRO A 516 14.92 -29.66 8.33
CA PRO A 516 15.76 -30.77 8.76
C PRO A 516 15.13 -32.09 8.28
N VAL A 517 16.01 -33.01 7.87
CA VAL A 517 15.75 -34.37 7.37
C VAL A 517 14.70 -35.10 8.23
N THR A 518 13.43 -34.92 7.89
CA THR A 518 12.33 -35.68 8.46
C THR A 518 11.42 -36.06 7.29
N ASN A 519 11.61 -37.29 6.82
CA ASN A 519 10.97 -37.83 5.63
C ASN A 519 9.47 -38.03 5.87
N SER A 520 8.66 -37.01 5.58
CA SER A 520 7.22 -37.21 5.38
C SER A 520 6.96 -37.45 3.88
N PRO A 521 6.22 -38.50 3.50
CA PRO A 521 6.02 -38.89 2.08
C PRO A 521 5.07 -37.95 1.30
N LEU A 522 4.41 -37.01 1.99
CA LEU A 522 3.52 -36.01 1.38
C LEU A 522 4.25 -34.71 1.00
N GLU A 523 5.49 -34.53 1.43
CA GLU A 523 6.28 -33.36 1.04
C GLU A 523 6.85 -33.54 -0.37
N THR A 524 6.64 -32.53 -1.22
CA THR A 524 7.28 -32.43 -2.53
C THR A 524 8.76 -32.66 -2.36
N THR A 525 9.24 -33.83 -2.79
CA THR A 525 10.68 -34.13 -2.80
C THR A 525 11.41 -32.99 -3.52
N LEU A 526 12.61 -32.65 -3.06
CA LEU A 526 13.41 -31.60 -3.69
C LEU A 526 13.50 -31.81 -5.22
N GLY A 527 13.61 -33.07 -5.67
CA GLY A 527 13.53 -33.44 -7.08
C GLY A 527 12.21 -33.08 -7.77
N GLY A 528 11.05 -33.29 -7.12
CA GLY A 528 9.74 -32.87 -7.63
C GLY A 528 9.60 -31.34 -7.75
N SER A 529 10.14 -30.61 -6.77
CA SER A 529 10.17 -29.14 -6.81
C SER A 529 11.09 -28.62 -7.91
N MET A 530 12.29 -29.19 -8.05
CA MET A 530 13.22 -28.85 -9.14
C MET A 530 12.64 -29.17 -10.51
N ASN A 531 11.92 -30.28 -10.66
CA ASN A 531 11.23 -30.64 -11.88
C ASN A 531 10.16 -29.59 -12.27
N SER A 532 9.44 -29.04 -11.28
CA SER A 532 8.46 -27.98 -11.53
C SER A 532 9.11 -26.70 -12.04
N VAL A 533 10.24 -26.29 -11.44
CA VAL A 533 11.03 -25.14 -11.92
C VAL A 533 11.59 -25.39 -13.33
N SER A 534 12.15 -26.57 -13.59
CA SER A 534 12.65 -26.95 -14.90
C SER A 534 11.54 -26.90 -15.96
N LYS A 535 10.36 -27.44 -15.66
CA LYS A 535 9.19 -27.38 -16.56
C LYS A 535 8.73 -25.96 -16.83
N LEU A 536 8.75 -25.06 -15.84
CA LEU A 536 8.47 -23.64 -16.04
C LEU A 536 9.47 -23.01 -17.01
N ILE A 537 10.76 -23.26 -16.84
CA ILE A 537 11.81 -22.73 -17.74
C ILE A 537 11.61 -23.28 -19.17
N HIS A 538 11.33 -24.58 -19.31
CA HIS A 538 11.04 -25.17 -20.61
C HIS A 538 9.78 -24.61 -21.26
N TYR A 539 8.74 -24.34 -20.48
CA TYR A 539 7.51 -23.69 -20.94
C TYR A 539 7.80 -22.27 -21.46
N VAL A 540 8.55 -21.46 -20.71
CA VAL A 540 8.98 -20.12 -21.18
C VAL A 540 9.87 -20.24 -22.41
N GLY A 541 10.73 -21.26 -22.49
CA GLY A 541 11.53 -21.55 -23.69
C GLY A 541 10.69 -21.87 -24.92
N TRP A 542 9.61 -22.65 -24.75
CA TRP A 542 8.65 -22.94 -25.81
C TRP A 542 7.87 -21.69 -26.26
N LEU A 543 7.37 -20.90 -25.30
CA LEU A 543 6.74 -19.60 -25.60
C LEU A 543 7.70 -18.71 -26.38
N SER A 544 8.92 -18.55 -25.90
CA SER A 544 9.96 -17.71 -26.49
C SER A 544 10.27 -18.13 -27.94
N THR A 545 10.48 -19.42 -28.17
CA THR A 545 10.81 -19.95 -29.52
C THR A 545 9.66 -19.71 -30.49
N THR A 546 8.43 -19.84 -30.03
CA THR A 546 7.24 -19.59 -30.86
C THR A 546 7.02 -18.09 -31.08
N ALA A 547 7.23 -17.26 -30.05
CA ALA A 547 7.13 -15.81 -30.13
C ALA A 547 8.12 -15.22 -31.14
N MET A 548 9.36 -15.70 -31.15
CA MET A 548 10.39 -15.24 -32.10
C MET A 548 9.97 -15.51 -33.56
N ARG A 549 9.34 -16.66 -33.82
CA ARG A 549 8.81 -17.00 -35.15
C ARG A 549 7.63 -16.11 -35.54
N LEU A 550 6.69 -15.87 -34.62
CA LEU A 550 5.51 -15.05 -34.87
C LEU A 550 5.85 -13.57 -35.11
N GLU A 551 6.82 -13.04 -34.37
CA GLU A 551 7.20 -11.62 -34.41
C GLU A 551 8.41 -11.34 -35.32
N SER A 552 8.71 -12.24 -36.26
CA SER A 552 9.79 -12.06 -37.25
C SER A 552 11.16 -11.70 -36.64
N ASN A 553 11.56 -12.41 -35.57
CA ASN A 553 12.80 -12.19 -34.83
C ASN A 553 13.00 -10.77 -34.28
N ASN A 554 11.93 -10.16 -33.77
CA ASN A 554 11.97 -8.84 -33.15
C ASN A 554 13.02 -8.75 -32.01
N THR A 555 13.93 -7.77 -32.10
CA THR A 555 15.02 -7.58 -31.12
C THR A 555 14.54 -7.13 -29.75
N PHE A 556 13.47 -6.31 -29.69
CA PHE A 556 12.88 -5.87 -28.42
C PHE A 556 12.30 -7.06 -27.65
N LEU A 557 11.59 -7.97 -28.31
CA LEU A 557 11.12 -9.21 -27.68
C LEU A 557 12.30 -10.08 -27.22
N LEU A 558 13.32 -10.22 -28.05
CA LEU A 558 14.51 -11.02 -27.75
C LEU A 558 15.25 -10.52 -26.50
N HIS A 559 15.29 -9.21 -26.26
CA HIS A 559 15.85 -8.64 -25.03
C HIS A 559 15.14 -9.16 -23.77
N PHE A 560 13.81 -9.18 -23.75
CA PHE A 560 13.04 -9.71 -22.61
C PHE A 560 13.22 -11.20 -22.42
N ILE A 561 13.35 -11.95 -23.52
CA ILE A 561 13.66 -13.39 -23.47
C ILE A 561 15.03 -13.60 -22.83
N LEU A 562 16.05 -12.86 -23.26
CA LEU A 562 17.40 -12.96 -22.70
C LEU A 562 17.45 -12.52 -21.23
N ASP A 563 16.71 -11.49 -20.85
CA ASP A 563 16.58 -11.04 -19.45
C ASP A 563 15.97 -12.12 -18.54
N PHE A 564 15.01 -12.90 -19.04
CA PHE A 564 14.55 -14.12 -18.34
C PHE A 564 15.71 -15.11 -18.13
N TYR A 565 16.50 -15.39 -19.17
CA TYR A 565 17.64 -16.31 -19.06
C TYR A 565 18.82 -15.75 -18.25
N GLU A 566 18.90 -14.45 -18.02
CA GLU A 566 19.82 -13.86 -17.04
C GLU A 566 19.50 -14.27 -15.60
N LYS A 567 18.24 -14.59 -15.30
CA LYS A 567 17.86 -15.18 -14.01
C LYS A 567 18.08 -16.68 -13.99
N VAL A 568 17.73 -17.37 -15.08
CA VAL A 568 17.92 -18.82 -15.21
C VAL A 568 19.40 -19.22 -15.08
N CYS A 569 20.32 -18.47 -15.69
CA CYS A 569 21.73 -18.85 -15.71
C CYS A 569 22.41 -18.86 -14.34
N ASP A 570 21.81 -18.19 -13.35
CA ASP A 570 22.36 -17.98 -12.01
C ASP A 570 21.67 -18.82 -10.92
N ILE A 571 20.74 -19.71 -11.30
CA ILE A 571 19.99 -20.56 -10.37
C ILE A 571 20.94 -21.32 -9.43
N TYR A 572 22.03 -21.87 -9.97
CA TYR A 572 22.97 -22.68 -9.21
C TYR A 572 23.74 -21.88 -8.15
N ILE A 573 24.40 -20.79 -8.55
CA ILE A 573 25.25 -20.01 -7.63
C ILE A 573 24.40 -19.16 -6.67
N ASN A 574 23.33 -18.52 -7.15
CA ASN A 574 22.62 -17.52 -6.34
C ASN A 574 21.56 -18.14 -5.41
N TYR A 575 20.99 -19.29 -5.79
CA TYR A 575 19.91 -19.93 -5.03
C TYR A 575 20.31 -21.29 -4.45
N ASN A 576 21.56 -21.75 -4.67
CA ASN A 576 22.06 -23.07 -4.24
C ASN A 576 21.21 -24.25 -4.72
N LEU A 577 20.56 -24.11 -5.89
CA LEU A 577 19.71 -25.15 -6.46
C LEU A 577 20.49 -25.94 -7.52
N PRO A 578 20.49 -27.29 -7.49
CA PRO A 578 21.23 -28.12 -8.44
C PRO A 578 20.51 -28.20 -9.81
N LEU A 579 20.25 -27.05 -10.44
CA LEU A 579 19.54 -26.94 -11.70
C LEU A 579 20.27 -25.95 -12.63
N VAL A 580 20.63 -26.42 -13.81
CA VAL A 580 21.15 -25.58 -14.90
C VAL A 580 20.39 -25.94 -16.17
N VAL A 581 19.57 -24.99 -16.65
CA VAL A 581 18.80 -25.13 -17.88
C VAL A 581 19.30 -24.08 -18.86
N LEU A 582 19.66 -24.50 -20.08
CA LEU A 582 20.11 -23.60 -21.14
C LEU A 582 18.90 -23.06 -21.91
N PHE A 583 19.08 -21.91 -22.58
CA PHE A 583 18.06 -21.42 -23.51
C PHE A 583 17.91 -22.35 -24.73
N PRO A 584 16.74 -22.38 -25.38
CA PRO A 584 16.52 -23.14 -26.60
C PRO A 584 17.45 -22.71 -27.75
N PRO A 585 17.82 -23.63 -28.66
CA PRO A 585 18.65 -23.31 -29.82
C PRO A 585 18.10 -22.17 -30.68
N GLY A 586 16.77 -22.10 -30.83
CA GLY A 586 16.12 -21.03 -31.61
C GLY A 586 16.40 -19.62 -31.06
N ILE A 587 16.51 -19.49 -29.73
CA ILE A 587 16.85 -18.22 -29.08
C ILE A 587 18.35 -17.95 -29.18
N PHE A 588 19.18 -18.98 -28.95
CA PHE A 588 20.63 -18.87 -29.04
C PHE A 588 21.09 -18.31 -30.38
N TYR A 589 20.66 -18.94 -31.48
CA TYR A 589 21.10 -18.55 -32.82
C TYR A 589 20.48 -17.22 -33.27
N SER A 590 19.24 -16.93 -32.85
CA SER A 590 18.64 -15.61 -33.10
C SER A 590 19.41 -14.49 -32.41
N ALA A 591 19.90 -14.72 -31.18
CA ALA A 591 20.72 -13.75 -30.46
C ALA A 591 22.15 -13.67 -31.00
N LEU A 592 22.75 -14.80 -31.38
CA LEU A 592 24.10 -14.84 -31.94
C LEU A 592 24.17 -14.11 -33.28
N LEU A 593 23.17 -14.28 -34.14
CA LEU A 593 23.12 -13.70 -35.49
C LEU A 593 22.30 -12.39 -35.55
N SER A 594 22.01 -11.79 -34.38
CA SER A 594 21.27 -10.54 -34.31
C SER A 594 22.05 -9.38 -34.95
N LEU A 595 21.34 -8.44 -35.58
CA LEU A 595 21.90 -7.18 -36.07
C LEU A 595 22.13 -6.17 -34.93
N ASP A 596 21.52 -6.41 -33.76
CA ASP A 596 21.61 -5.53 -32.60
C ASP A 596 22.76 -5.93 -31.68
N THR A 597 23.69 -5.01 -31.47
CA THR A 597 24.88 -5.17 -30.61
C THR A 597 24.50 -5.43 -29.15
N SER A 598 23.41 -4.84 -28.66
CA SER A 598 22.97 -4.98 -27.29
C SER A 598 22.57 -6.43 -26.98
N ILE A 599 21.87 -7.07 -27.91
CA ILE A 599 21.45 -8.47 -27.84
C ILE A 599 22.66 -9.41 -27.83
N LEU A 600 23.61 -9.21 -28.75
CA LEU A 600 24.82 -10.04 -28.80
C LEU A 600 25.68 -9.87 -27.54
N ASN A 601 25.79 -8.65 -27.02
CA ASN A 601 26.46 -8.37 -25.76
C ASN A 601 25.75 -9.05 -24.58
N GLN A 602 24.42 -9.02 -24.52
CA GLN A 602 23.62 -9.69 -23.51
C GLN A 602 23.80 -11.21 -23.57
N LEU A 603 23.79 -11.80 -24.77
CA LEU A 603 24.10 -13.22 -24.97
C LEU A 603 25.49 -13.58 -24.44
N CYS A 604 26.51 -12.78 -24.77
CA CYS A 604 27.88 -12.99 -24.29
C CYS A 604 27.95 -12.95 -22.75
N PHE A 605 27.23 -12.01 -22.13
CA PHE A 605 27.14 -11.90 -20.67
C PHE A 605 26.49 -13.14 -20.04
N ILE A 606 25.38 -13.62 -20.60
CA ILE A 606 24.69 -14.84 -20.15
C ILE A 606 25.59 -16.06 -20.29
N MET A 607 26.29 -16.22 -21.43
CA MET A 607 27.17 -17.36 -21.67
C MET A 607 28.37 -17.40 -20.72
N HIS A 608 28.93 -16.24 -20.38
CA HIS A 608 29.94 -16.14 -19.32
C HIS A 608 29.40 -16.57 -17.95
N ARG A 609 28.17 -16.18 -17.61
CA ARG A 609 27.53 -16.60 -16.34
C ARG A 609 27.22 -18.08 -16.32
N TYR A 610 26.72 -18.67 -17.40
CA TYR A 610 26.57 -20.13 -17.52
C TYR A 610 27.88 -20.85 -17.29
N ARG A 611 28.99 -20.35 -17.87
CA ARG A 611 30.31 -20.94 -17.63
C ARG A 611 30.69 -20.93 -16.16
N LYS A 612 30.48 -19.81 -15.46
CA LYS A 612 30.76 -19.71 -14.01
C LYS A 612 29.94 -20.72 -13.22
N ASN A 613 28.63 -20.78 -13.49
CA ASN A 613 27.69 -21.69 -12.82
C ASN A 613 28.05 -23.17 -13.10
N LEU A 614 28.30 -23.55 -14.35
CA LEU A 614 28.69 -24.92 -14.72
C LEU A 614 30.06 -25.32 -14.17
N THR A 615 31.01 -24.38 -14.07
CA THR A 615 32.32 -24.64 -13.45
C THR A 615 32.18 -24.85 -11.95
N ALA A 616 31.33 -24.07 -11.27
CA ALA A 616 31.02 -24.25 -9.86
C ALA A 616 30.29 -25.59 -9.61
N ALA A 617 29.33 -25.94 -10.46
CA ALA A 617 28.65 -27.23 -10.44
C ALA A 617 29.63 -28.40 -10.55
N LYS A 618 30.52 -28.36 -11.55
CA LYS A 618 31.53 -29.42 -11.76
C LYS A 618 32.50 -29.55 -10.57
N LYS A 619 32.90 -28.44 -9.95
CA LYS A 619 33.75 -28.46 -8.75
C LYS A 619 33.04 -29.13 -7.57
N ASN A 620 31.76 -28.81 -7.35
CA ASN A 620 31.00 -29.38 -6.25
C ASN A 620 30.69 -30.87 -6.48
N GLU A 621 30.40 -31.30 -7.72
CA GLU A 621 30.26 -32.74 -8.05
C GLU A 621 31.53 -33.52 -7.68
N LEU A 622 32.72 -32.98 -8.01
CA LEU A 622 33.99 -33.63 -7.67
C LEU A 622 34.21 -33.76 -6.16
N VAL A 623 33.72 -32.79 -5.38
CA VAL A 623 33.83 -32.78 -3.90
C VAL A 623 32.77 -33.66 -3.23
N GLN A 624 31.54 -33.71 -3.78
CA GLN A 624 30.37 -34.35 -3.16
C GLN A 624 29.95 -35.69 -3.77
N LYS A 625 30.80 -36.33 -4.60
CA LYS A 625 30.57 -37.68 -5.15
C LYS A 625 30.10 -38.73 -4.12
N THR A 626 30.30 -38.49 -2.82
CA THR A 626 29.86 -39.35 -1.73
C THR A 626 28.44 -39.08 -1.19
N LYS A 627 27.74 -37.99 -1.56
CA LYS A 627 26.43 -37.64 -0.95
C LYS A 627 25.37 -36.99 -1.87
N SER A 628 25.66 -36.60 -3.11
CA SER A 628 24.69 -35.86 -3.93
C SER A 628 23.75 -36.79 -4.73
N GLU A 629 22.43 -36.72 -4.47
CA GLU A 629 21.38 -37.36 -5.28
C GLU A 629 21.22 -36.76 -6.69
N PHE A 630 21.83 -35.59 -6.94
CA PHE A 630 21.69 -34.83 -8.19
C PHE A 630 22.97 -34.93 -9.03
N ASN A 631 22.98 -35.81 -10.03
CA ASN A 631 23.99 -35.79 -11.09
C ASN A 631 23.51 -34.86 -12.21
N PHE A 632 24.32 -33.87 -12.60
CA PHE A 632 24.00 -33.05 -13.76
C PHE A 632 24.04 -33.91 -15.03
N SER A 633 23.07 -33.72 -15.92
CA SER A 633 23.05 -34.48 -17.17
C SER A 633 24.28 -34.12 -18.01
N SER A 634 25.01 -35.13 -18.49
CA SER A 634 26.13 -34.93 -19.42
C SER A 634 25.70 -34.16 -20.68
N LYS A 635 24.40 -34.23 -21.03
CA LYS A 635 23.77 -33.49 -22.12
C LYS A 635 23.88 -31.97 -21.95
N THR A 636 23.64 -31.44 -20.75
CA THR A 636 23.72 -29.99 -20.48
C THR A 636 25.13 -29.45 -20.73
N TYR A 637 26.17 -30.18 -20.33
CA TYR A 637 27.56 -29.82 -20.62
C TYR A 637 27.88 -29.89 -22.11
N GLN A 638 27.36 -30.89 -22.83
CA GLN A 638 27.53 -31.03 -24.28
C GLN A 638 26.88 -29.86 -25.03
N GLU A 639 25.65 -29.51 -24.68
CA GLU A 639 24.90 -28.39 -25.28
C GLU A 639 25.61 -27.05 -25.01
N PHE A 640 26.06 -26.80 -23.78
CA PHE A 640 26.81 -25.59 -23.46
C PHE A 640 28.12 -25.50 -24.25
N ASN A 641 28.89 -26.58 -24.32
CA ASN A 641 30.14 -26.63 -25.08
C ASN A 641 29.90 -26.41 -26.57
N HIS A 642 28.77 -26.90 -27.09
CA HIS A 642 28.35 -26.69 -28.47
C HIS A 642 28.04 -25.20 -28.74
N TYR A 643 27.31 -24.53 -27.86
CA TYR A 643 27.07 -23.08 -27.96
C TYR A 643 28.36 -22.28 -27.84
N LEU A 644 29.23 -22.62 -26.89
CA LEU A 644 30.53 -21.98 -26.72
C LEU A 644 31.38 -22.11 -27.98
N THR A 645 31.48 -23.31 -28.54
CA THR A 645 32.23 -23.57 -29.78
C THR A 645 31.63 -22.81 -30.96
N SER A 646 30.29 -22.73 -31.04
CA SER A 646 29.60 -21.96 -32.08
C SER A 646 29.91 -20.46 -31.98
N MET A 647 29.88 -19.88 -30.77
CA MET A 647 30.21 -18.46 -30.55
C MET A 647 31.67 -18.15 -30.85
N VAL A 648 32.61 -18.98 -30.36
CA VAL A 648 34.05 -18.82 -30.66
C VAL A 648 34.33 -19.06 -32.14
N GLY A 649 33.59 -19.98 -32.76
CA GLY A 649 33.53 -20.27 -34.19
C GLY A 649 33.20 -19.02 -35.01
N CYS A 650 32.07 -18.41 -34.69
CA CYS A 650 31.55 -17.22 -35.37
C CYS A 650 32.43 -16.00 -35.08
N LEU A 651 32.58 -15.63 -33.81
CA LEU A 651 33.18 -14.36 -33.40
C LEU A 651 34.70 -14.33 -33.56
N TRP A 652 35.41 -15.44 -33.30
CA TRP A 652 36.87 -15.41 -33.17
C TRP A 652 37.60 -16.17 -34.28
N THR A 653 37.30 -17.46 -34.45
CA THR A 653 38.10 -18.35 -35.31
C THR A 653 37.72 -18.29 -36.79
N SER A 654 36.65 -17.56 -37.16
CA SER A 654 36.10 -17.50 -38.52
C SER A 654 35.80 -18.91 -39.09
N LYS A 655 35.42 -19.84 -38.21
CA LYS A 655 34.97 -21.21 -38.56
C LYS A 655 33.58 -21.43 -37.96
N PRO A 656 32.56 -20.71 -38.44
CA PRO A 656 31.21 -20.88 -37.92
C PRO A 656 30.70 -22.29 -38.23
N PHE A 657 29.98 -22.89 -37.28
CA PHE A 657 29.17 -24.10 -37.44
C PHE A 657 29.91 -25.40 -37.81
N GLY A 658 31.17 -25.59 -37.40
CA GLY A 658 31.94 -26.80 -37.73
C GLY A 658 31.35 -28.14 -37.26
N LYS A 659 30.48 -28.14 -36.25
CA LYS A 659 29.68 -29.31 -35.80
C LYS A 659 28.30 -28.80 -35.40
N GLY A 660 27.22 -29.44 -35.86
CA GLY A 660 25.89 -29.39 -35.22
C GLY A 660 24.78 -28.56 -35.88
N ILE A 661 25.06 -27.51 -36.66
CA ILE A 661 24.05 -26.92 -37.55
C ILE A 661 24.45 -27.19 -38.99
N TYR A 662 23.64 -27.98 -39.68
CA TYR A 662 23.66 -28.02 -41.13
C TYR A 662 22.77 -26.88 -41.62
N ILE A 663 23.39 -25.75 -41.99
CA ILE A 663 22.68 -24.78 -42.81
C ILE A 663 22.69 -25.36 -44.22
N ASP A 664 21.51 -25.61 -44.76
CA ASP A 664 21.35 -26.13 -46.12
C ASP A 664 22.16 -25.25 -47.08
N PRO A 665 23.11 -25.82 -47.85
CA PRO A 665 23.90 -25.07 -48.80
C PRO A 665 23.04 -24.28 -49.79
N GLU A 666 21.84 -24.75 -50.15
CA GLU A 666 20.93 -23.99 -51.02
C GLU A 666 20.44 -22.69 -50.37
N ILE A 667 20.22 -22.69 -49.05
CA ILE A 667 19.83 -21.49 -48.31
C ILE A 667 21.02 -20.52 -48.25
N LEU A 668 22.23 -21.05 -48.05
CA LEU A 668 23.45 -20.25 -48.07
C LEU A 668 23.69 -19.60 -49.44
N GLU A 669 23.53 -20.33 -50.54
CA GLU A 669 23.64 -19.79 -51.89
C GLU A 669 22.64 -18.65 -52.14
N LYS A 670 21.39 -18.80 -51.66
CA LYS A 670 20.37 -17.74 -51.74
C LYS A 670 20.75 -16.46 -50.97
N THR A 671 21.61 -16.55 -49.96
CA THR A 671 22.10 -15.35 -49.25
C THR A 671 23.10 -14.53 -50.07
N GLY A 672 23.69 -15.09 -51.13
CA GLY A 672 24.69 -14.41 -51.97
C GLY A 672 26.03 -14.13 -51.30
N VAL A 673 26.28 -14.67 -50.09
CA VAL A 673 27.52 -14.42 -49.34
C VAL A 673 28.56 -15.49 -49.68
N ALA A 674 29.47 -15.19 -50.62
CA ALA A 674 30.49 -16.12 -51.12
C ALA A 674 31.42 -16.68 -50.01
N GLU A 675 31.76 -15.87 -49.00
CA GLU A 675 32.61 -16.28 -47.86
C GLU A 675 31.92 -16.06 -46.51
N TYR A 676 30.76 -16.70 -46.30
CA TYR A 676 30.02 -16.56 -45.02
C TYR A 676 30.90 -16.86 -43.78
N LYS A 677 31.90 -17.74 -43.91
CA LYS A 677 32.79 -18.13 -42.81
C LYS A 677 33.59 -16.97 -42.22
N ASN A 678 34.01 -16.03 -43.07
CA ASN A 678 34.79 -14.86 -42.67
C ASN A 678 33.90 -13.66 -42.28
N SER A 679 32.59 -13.74 -42.55
CA SER A 679 31.65 -12.64 -42.36
C SER A 679 31.12 -12.47 -40.93
N LEU A 680 31.31 -13.44 -40.04
CA LEU A 680 30.74 -13.43 -38.67
C LEU A 680 31.75 -13.12 -37.56
N ASN A 681 33.03 -12.91 -37.89
CA ASN A 681 34.04 -12.57 -36.88
C ASN A 681 33.78 -11.19 -36.27
N VAL A 682 34.43 -10.87 -35.14
CA VAL A 682 34.21 -9.61 -34.40
C VAL A 682 34.29 -8.37 -35.30
N VAL A 683 35.09 -8.41 -36.38
CA VAL A 683 35.28 -7.31 -37.32
C VAL A 683 34.14 -7.19 -38.34
N HIS A 684 33.65 -8.31 -38.87
CA HIS A 684 32.67 -8.33 -39.96
C HIS A 684 31.25 -8.63 -39.49
N HIS A 685 31.06 -9.02 -38.23
CA HIS A 685 29.76 -9.38 -37.69
C HIS A 685 28.78 -8.20 -37.89
N PRO A 686 27.56 -8.45 -38.42
CA PRO A 686 26.62 -7.38 -38.74
C PRO A 686 26.34 -6.42 -37.58
N SER A 687 26.29 -6.93 -36.34
CA SER A 687 26.08 -6.12 -35.14
C SER A 687 27.26 -5.22 -34.74
N PHE A 688 28.47 -5.47 -35.25
CA PHE A 688 29.67 -4.69 -34.93
C PHE A 688 30.14 -3.83 -36.10
N LEU A 689 29.53 -3.97 -37.27
CA LEU A 689 29.94 -3.26 -38.48
C LEU A 689 29.95 -1.73 -38.30
N SER A 690 28.94 -1.19 -37.61
CA SER A 690 28.88 0.25 -37.27
C SER A 690 30.05 0.69 -36.39
N TYR A 691 30.45 -0.13 -35.42
CA TYR A 691 31.60 0.12 -34.56
C TYR A 691 32.92 -0.01 -35.32
N ALA A 692 33.04 -0.99 -36.23
CA ALA A 692 34.23 -1.15 -37.06
C ALA A 692 34.45 0.07 -37.97
N VAL A 693 33.37 0.56 -38.59
CA VAL A 693 33.41 1.77 -39.42
C VAL A 693 33.73 3.00 -38.58
N SER A 694 33.08 3.16 -37.42
CA SER A 694 33.36 4.29 -36.52
C SER A 694 34.81 4.29 -36.01
N PHE A 695 35.38 3.12 -35.73
CA PHE A 695 36.77 2.99 -35.31
C PHE A 695 37.74 3.46 -36.41
N LEU A 696 37.50 3.06 -37.66
CA LEU A 696 38.34 3.46 -38.78
C LEU A 696 38.20 4.95 -39.11
N LEU A 697 36.97 5.49 -39.10
CA LEU A 697 36.73 6.92 -39.35
C LEU A 697 37.30 7.83 -38.25
N GLN A 698 37.48 7.33 -37.02
CA GLN A 698 38.18 8.06 -35.95
C GLN A 698 39.69 8.15 -36.21
N GLU A 699 40.27 7.18 -36.92
CA GLU A 699 41.70 7.17 -37.28
C GLU A 699 41.96 8.01 -38.55
N SER A 700 41.06 7.94 -39.54
CA SER A 700 41.16 8.62 -40.84
C SER A 700 39.83 9.28 -41.27
N PRO A 701 39.50 10.49 -40.75
CA PRO A 701 38.21 11.14 -41.05
C PRO A 701 38.05 11.55 -42.53
N GLU A 702 39.15 11.61 -43.30
CA GLU A 702 39.16 12.06 -44.71
C GLU A 702 38.91 10.93 -45.73
N GLU A 703 38.93 9.66 -45.32
CA GLU A 703 38.77 8.53 -46.24
C GLU A 703 37.30 8.30 -46.65
N ARG A 704 37.00 8.42 -47.95
CA ARG A 704 35.66 8.13 -48.52
C ARG A 704 35.32 6.64 -48.56
N THR A 705 36.33 5.77 -48.55
CA THR A 705 36.17 4.32 -48.68
C THR A 705 36.76 3.61 -47.47
N VAL A 706 35.90 3.16 -46.56
CA VAL A 706 36.31 2.46 -45.34
C VAL A 706 36.50 0.97 -45.64
N ASN A 707 37.76 0.52 -45.65
CA ASN A 707 38.05 -0.90 -45.80
C ASN A 707 38.12 -1.58 -44.41
N VAL A 708 37.01 -2.19 -44.00
CA VAL A 708 36.89 -2.92 -42.72
C VAL A 708 37.91 -4.07 -42.61
N SER A 709 38.32 -4.67 -43.73
CA SER A 709 39.31 -5.75 -43.75
C SER A 709 40.74 -5.30 -43.39
N SER A 710 40.98 -3.99 -43.25
CA SER A 710 42.24 -3.40 -42.75
C SER A 710 42.46 -3.65 -41.25
N ILE A 711 41.41 -4.01 -40.50
CA ILE A 711 41.48 -4.33 -39.07
C ILE A 711 42.09 -5.73 -38.92
N ARG A 712 43.42 -5.82 -38.98
CA ARG A 712 44.20 -7.05 -38.82
C ARG A 712 45.43 -6.81 -37.92
N GLY A 713 45.98 -7.88 -37.35
CA GLY A 713 47.21 -7.82 -36.53
C GLY A 713 47.06 -6.91 -35.32
N LYS A 714 47.98 -5.95 -35.12
CA LYS A 714 47.93 -5.00 -33.99
C LYS A 714 46.66 -4.15 -33.98
N LYS A 715 46.14 -3.77 -35.17
CA LYS A 715 44.89 -2.99 -35.28
C LYS A 715 43.69 -3.77 -34.74
N TRP A 716 43.70 -5.11 -34.84
CA TRP A 716 42.63 -5.93 -34.25
C TRP A 716 42.61 -5.81 -32.73
N SER A 717 43.78 -5.82 -32.06
CA SER A 717 43.84 -5.62 -30.61
C SER A 717 43.32 -4.24 -30.21
N TRP A 718 43.69 -3.18 -30.93
CA TRP A 718 43.19 -1.83 -30.68
C TRP A 718 41.68 -1.71 -30.91
N TYR A 719 41.15 -2.38 -31.94
CA TYR A 719 39.72 -2.44 -32.19
C TYR A 719 38.96 -3.17 -31.06
N LEU A 720 39.54 -4.24 -30.50
CA LEU A 720 38.94 -4.93 -29.35
C LEU A 720 38.91 -4.04 -28.11
N ASP A 721 39.99 -3.33 -27.81
CA ASP A 721 40.02 -2.37 -26.70
C ASP A 721 39.02 -1.22 -26.92
N TYR A 722 38.89 -0.76 -28.17
CA TYR A 722 37.83 0.18 -28.56
C TYR A 722 36.45 -0.39 -28.27
N LEU A 723 36.10 -1.59 -28.74
CA LEU A 723 34.81 -2.23 -28.45
C LEU A 723 34.54 -2.35 -26.94
N PHE A 724 35.57 -2.68 -26.15
CA PHE A 724 35.46 -2.77 -24.69
C PHE A 724 35.23 -1.42 -24.02
N SER A 725 35.69 -0.32 -24.63
CA SER A 725 35.42 1.04 -24.17
C SER A 725 33.98 1.49 -24.43
N GLN A 726 33.30 0.89 -25.42
CA GLN A 726 31.92 1.24 -25.82
C GLN A 726 30.81 0.60 -24.95
N GLY A 727 31.14 0.17 -23.72
CA GLY A 727 30.16 -0.43 -22.80
C GLY A 727 29.81 -1.90 -23.07
N LEU A 728 30.50 -2.57 -24.01
CA LEU A 728 30.29 -3.98 -24.35
C LEU A 728 30.93 -4.94 -23.33
N GLN A 729 30.52 -4.84 -22.06
CA GLN A 729 31.10 -5.61 -20.95
C GLN A 729 30.84 -7.12 -21.07
N GLY A 730 29.69 -7.52 -21.61
CA GLY A 730 29.36 -8.92 -21.83
C GLY A 730 30.32 -9.57 -22.81
N LEU A 731 30.57 -8.90 -23.94
CA LEU A 731 31.57 -9.33 -24.94
C LEU A 731 32.97 -9.45 -24.34
N LYS A 732 33.39 -8.45 -23.56
CA LYS A 732 34.68 -8.43 -22.87
C LYS A 732 34.88 -9.63 -21.95
N LEU A 733 33.88 -9.91 -21.11
CA LEU A 733 33.91 -11.04 -20.17
C LEU A 733 33.92 -12.38 -20.92
N PHE A 734 33.15 -12.50 -21.99
CA PHE A 734 33.10 -13.70 -22.82
C PHE A 734 34.44 -13.98 -23.52
N ILE A 735 35.01 -13.00 -24.21
CA ILE A 735 36.29 -13.17 -24.93
C ILE A 735 37.41 -13.51 -23.95
N ARG A 736 37.55 -12.74 -22.87
CA ARG A 736 38.64 -12.96 -21.88
C ARG A 736 38.56 -14.31 -21.20
N SER A 737 37.37 -14.84 -20.98
CA SER A 737 37.22 -16.17 -20.40
C SER A 737 37.47 -17.26 -21.44
N SER A 738 36.96 -17.10 -22.67
CA SER A 738 36.86 -18.18 -23.67
C SER A 738 38.07 -18.28 -24.59
N VAL A 739 38.83 -17.19 -24.74
CA VAL A 739 40.02 -17.12 -25.60
C VAL A 739 41.24 -16.91 -24.72
N HIS A 740 42.14 -17.90 -24.67
CA HIS A 740 43.44 -17.72 -24.03
C HIS A 740 44.31 -16.81 -24.90
N HIS A 741 44.54 -15.57 -24.45
CA HIS A 741 45.64 -14.76 -24.95
C HIS A 741 46.95 -15.38 -24.45
N SER A 742 47.68 -16.07 -25.32
CA SER A 742 49.02 -16.59 -25.02
C SER A 742 50.09 -15.49 -24.97
N SER A 743 49.74 -14.28 -24.52
CA SER A 743 50.63 -13.10 -24.47
C SER A 743 50.74 -12.51 -23.07
N ILE A 744 50.80 -13.37 -22.05
CA ILE A 744 51.47 -13.05 -20.80
C ILE A 744 52.61 -14.06 -20.73
N PRO A 745 53.88 -13.64 -20.88
CA PRO A 745 55.01 -14.55 -20.69
C PRO A 745 54.81 -15.16 -19.31
N ARG A 746 54.75 -16.49 -19.25
CA ARG A 746 54.87 -17.21 -17.99
C ARG A 746 56.16 -16.70 -17.35
N ALA A 747 56.00 -15.89 -16.31
CA ALA A 747 57.08 -15.60 -15.38
C ALA A 747 57.67 -16.97 -14.99
N GLU A 748 58.98 -17.02 -15.08
CA GLU A 748 59.80 -18.21 -15.18
C GLU A 748 59.48 -19.23 -14.08
N GLY A 749 59.68 -20.49 -14.46
CA GLY A 749 59.15 -21.65 -13.78
C GLY A 749 59.52 -21.73 -12.31
N ILE A 750 58.49 -21.79 -11.47
CA ILE A 750 58.60 -22.46 -10.19
C ILE A 750 58.14 -23.89 -10.43
N ASN A 751 59.13 -24.76 -10.61
CA ASN A 751 58.99 -26.21 -10.56
C ASN A 751 58.23 -26.60 -9.29
N CYS A 752 56.98 -26.99 -9.42
CA CYS A 752 56.27 -27.77 -8.42
C CYS A 752 55.87 -29.10 -9.07
N ASN A 753 56.88 -29.95 -9.28
CA ASN A 753 56.68 -31.38 -9.23
C ASN A 753 56.18 -31.69 -7.81
N ASN A 754 54.89 -31.95 -7.66
CA ASN A 754 54.41 -32.86 -6.62
C ASN A 754 53.15 -33.53 -7.15
N GLN A 755 53.29 -34.84 -7.32
CA GLN A 755 52.25 -35.82 -7.59
C GLN A 755 51.04 -35.56 -6.70
N TYR A 756 49.84 -35.50 -7.28
CA TYR A 756 48.59 -36.17 -6.86
C TYR A 756 47.51 -35.96 -7.92
#